data_AF-A0AAX7T176-F1
#
_entry.id   AF-A0AAX7T176-F1
#
_cell.length_a   1.000
_cell.length_b   1.000
_cell.length_c   1.000
_cell.angle_alpha   90.00
_cell.angle_beta   90.00
_cell.angle_gamma   90.00
#
_symmetry.space_group_name_H-M   'P 1'
#
loop_
_entity.id
_entity.type
_entity.pdbx_description
1 polymer ?
#
loop_
_entity_poly.entity_id
_entity_poly.type
_entity_poly.pdbx_seq_one_letter_code
_entity_poly.pdbx_strand_id
1 'polypeptide(L)'
;EGCKTLSSRKPHILQGEDSTQTRLNPLNIQMLSKGLHEQIFRGLEPEYREEAVQRSIRHLQKHQLWGKDTSLLPDVDLKLPKMYGNDIDEHFCHLAQTQSLPYLEAATKLKLADLPPMPQEWSWEVGWTRYGPTGESQKVDFPDESALVFDVEVCTTEGQCPTLAVAVSPTNWYSWCSKRLIEERYSWSNHLTLADLIPLETPFNSARPPGGKWKERLIVGHNVSFDRAHIKEQYLLKGSKVRFMDTMSLHMAISGLTGFQRTLWMASKLGKKRGLQEVKEHIKKAGKKHEGPMIGSWDWVNISSINNLADVHALYVGGPPLQKEARETFVKGSMTDVRNNFQELMQYCALDVKATHEVFTEQLPLFMERCPHPVTLAGMLEMGVSYLPVNQNWGRYLEDSQDVYEELQREMKKSLMILADDACQLLENDRYKEDPWLWDLDWDVQEFKQKKVAASKKKGSKKADDKQIATPLPDWEEDPGPPSEEEMEGPRPSRLAVENLKETVNRLPKRRQHLPAHPGWYRKLCEKMSDDSWSPGASLISLQMRLTPKLMEKHGWGYLVPGRRDNLDSQEENAGPVCPHRAIESVYKEYCEQHSKERPDYLDSIPSDDLMLTDSTVWTKVHNIPSCLENFSTDPHYMKEGSHCHYHHGNGPYNDVDIPGCWFFKLPHKDGNHNNVGSPFSKDFLSKMEDGTLRAGRGGTNATRALEINKMMSFWRNAHKRISSQMVLWLRKVELPRSVSRHKDFDEEGQYGAILPQVVTAGTVTRRAVEPTWLTASNARRDRVGSELKAMVQVPPGYHLIGADVDSQELWIAAVLCKLQKANGLDLGSTCFLPVTSAEISNSGSDTD
;
A
#
# COMPACT_ATOMS: atom_id res chain seq x y z
N GLU A 1 -38.41 36.50 -0.96
CA GLU A 1 -37.90 37.60 -0.11
C GLU A 1 -36.58 37.13 0.49
N GLY A 2 -35.41 37.73 0.35
CA GLY A 2 -34.93 38.91 -0.36
C GLY A 2 -33.41 38.75 -0.48
N CYS A 3 -32.92 38.62 -1.72
CA CYS A 3 -31.50 38.55 -2.05
C CYS A 3 -30.92 39.98 -1.99
N LYS A 4 -29.98 40.24 -1.07
CA LYS A 4 -29.25 41.51 -1.00
C LYS A 4 -27.93 41.40 -1.75
N THR A 5 -27.87 42.11 -2.87
CA THR A 5 -26.70 42.43 -3.68
C THR A 5 -25.70 43.27 -2.87
N LEU A 6 -24.48 42.76 -2.71
CA LEU A 6 -23.33 43.53 -2.21
C LEU A 6 -22.59 44.12 -3.42
N SER A 7 -22.70 45.44 -3.53
CA SER A 7 -22.07 46.29 -4.54
C SER A 7 -20.54 46.22 -4.48
N SER A 8 -19.94 46.05 -5.66
CA SER A 8 -18.55 46.35 -6.00
C SER A 8 -18.11 47.69 -5.40
N ARG A 9 -17.09 47.67 -4.53
CA ARG A 9 -16.30 48.84 -4.16
C ARG A 9 -15.07 48.85 -5.04
N LYS A 10 -15.00 49.82 -5.96
CA LYS A 10 -13.75 50.19 -6.65
C LYS A 10 -12.72 50.67 -5.61
N PRO A 11 -11.46 50.22 -5.65
CA PRO A 11 -10.42 50.77 -4.80
C PRO A 11 -10.03 52.17 -5.29
N HIS A 12 -9.99 53.13 -4.36
CA HIS A 12 -9.47 54.46 -4.57
C HIS A 12 -7.95 54.37 -4.84
N ILE A 13 -7.52 54.85 -6.00
CA ILE A 13 -6.12 55.10 -6.32
C ILE A 13 -5.73 56.40 -5.61
N LEU A 14 -4.95 56.30 -4.53
CA LEU A 14 -4.18 57.41 -4.00
C LEU A 14 -2.90 57.49 -4.83
N GLN A 15 -2.77 58.55 -5.62
CA GLN A 15 -1.52 58.95 -6.24
C GLN A 15 -0.55 59.40 -5.14
N GLY A 16 0.42 58.55 -4.84
CA GLY A 16 1.66 58.88 -4.15
C GLY A 16 2.80 58.42 -5.06
N GLU A 17 3.59 59.38 -5.54
CA GLU A 17 4.78 59.16 -6.35
C GLU A 17 5.87 58.48 -5.51
N ASP A 18 6.07 57.19 -5.72
CA ASP A 18 7.39 56.55 -5.75
C ASP A 18 7.20 55.21 -6.48
N SER A 19 7.74 55.11 -7.70
CA SER A 19 7.59 53.91 -8.54
C SER A 19 8.28 52.71 -7.88
N THR A 20 7.52 51.78 -7.31
CA THR A 20 8.01 50.44 -6.97
C THR A 20 8.33 49.71 -8.27
N GLN A 21 9.56 49.89 -8.77
CA GLN A 21 10.03 49.21 -9.98
C GLN A 21 10.04 47.70 -9.74
N THR A 22 9.15 46.97 -10.40
CA THR A 22 9.18 45.52 -10.48
C THR A 22 10.56 45.08 -10.94
N ARG A 23 11.24 44.26 -10.14
CA ARG A 23 12.62 43.85 -10.41
C ARG A 23 12.63 42.77 -11.49
N LEU A 24 13.21 43.08 -12.64
CA LEU A 24 13.38 42.16 -13.77
C LEU A 24 14.85 41.82 -13.97
N ASN A 25 15.14 40.59 -14.41
CA ASN A 25 16.49 40.22 -14.85
C ASN A 25 16.72 40.60 -16.34
N PRO A 26 17.95 40.44 -16.88
CA PRO A 26 18.24 40.74 -18.30
C PRO A 26 17.47 39.91 -19.34
N LEU A 27 16.72 38.90 -18.92
CA LEU A 27 15.86 38.06 -19.76
C LEU A 27 14.36 38.41 -19.58
N ASN A 28 14.05 39.54 -18.94
CA ASN A 28 12.68 39.99 -18.61
C ASN A 28 11.88 39.03 -17.72
N ILE A 29 12.56 38.23 -16.90
CA ILE A 29 11.91 37.38 -15.89
C ILE A 29 11.74 38.18 -14.61
N GLN A 30 10.53 38.15 -14.04
CA GLN A 30 10.24 38.78 -12.77
C GLN A 30 10.97 38.09 -11.62
N MET A 31 11.68 38.90 -10.83
CA MET A 31 12.43 38.47 -9.65
C MET A 31 11.65 38.84 -8.38
N LEU A 32 12.20 38.46 -7.22
CA LEU A 32 11.67 38.89 -5.91
C LEU A 32 11.51 40.41 -5.86
N SER A 33 10.44 40.86 -5.18
CA SER A 33 10.17 42.28 -4.97
C SER A 33 11.36 42.97 -4.29
N LYS A 34 11.57 44.26 -4.59
CA LYS A 34 12.73 45.02 -4.10
C LYS A 34 12.85 44.99 -2.58
N GLY A 35 11.74 45.18 -1.86
CA GLY A 35 11.72 45.14 -0.39
C GLY A 35 12.12 43.79 0.20
N LEU A 36 11.72 42.67 -0.44
CA LEU A 36 12.14 41.33 -0.02
C LEU A 36 13.59 41.05 -0.38
N HIS A 37 14.03 41.49 -1.56
CA HIS A 37 15.41 41.34 -1.99
C HIS A 37 16.39 42.07 -1.06
N GLU A 38 16.05 43.29 -0.64
CA GLU A 38 16.84 44.06 0.33
C GLU A 38 16.90 43.37 1.70
N GLN A 39 15.80 42.77 2.16
CA GLN A 39 15.76 42.07 3.44
C GLN A 39 16.55 40.76 3.43
N ILE A 40 16.49 39.98 2.34
CA ILE A 40 17.12 38.66 2.23
C ILE A 40 18.58 38.76 1.78
N PHE A 41 18.86 39.56 0.75
CA PHE A 41 20.17 39.65 0.11
C PHE A 41 20.91 40.95 0.46
N ARG A 42 20.37 41.78 1.36
CA ARG A 42 21.01 43.01 1.87
C ARG A 42 21.42 43.99 0.77
N GLY A 43 20.66 44.01 -0.33
CA GLY A 43 20.92 44.90 -1.47
C GLY A 43 22.08 44.46 -2.37
N LEU A 44 22.57 43.22 -2.26
CA LEU A 44 23.52 42.66 -3.21
C LEU A 44 22.87 42.51 -4.59
N GLU A 45 23.34 43.29 -5.57
CA GLU A 45 22.90 43.12 -6.96
C GLU A 45 23.76 42.08 -7.69
N PRO A 46 23.15 41.15 -8.44
CA PRO A 46 23.87 40.14 -9.20
C PRO A 46 24.59 40.75 -10.41
N GLU A 47 25.85 40.36 -10.61
CA GLU A 47 26.59 40.67 -11.83
C GLU A 47 26.26 39.66 -12.94
N TYR A 48 25.98 40.17 -14.15
CA TYR A 48 25.66 39.35 -15.31
C TYR A 48 26.77 39.42 -16.35
N ARG A 49 27.26 38.27 -16.81
CA ARG A 49 28.19 38.20 -17.96
C ARG A 49 27.42 38.31 -19.27
N GLU A 50 27.77 39.27 -20.11
CA GLU A 50 27.08 39.52 -21.39
C GLU A 50 27.04 38.28 -22.30
N GLU A 51 28.15 37.53 -22.37
CA GLU A 51 28.23 36.29 -23.16
C GLU A 51 27.20 35.24 -22.73
N ALA A 52 26.97 35.10 -21.41
CA ALA A 52 26.02 34.15 -20.85
C ALA A 52 24.57 34.58 -21.12
N VAL A 53 24.28 35.89 -21.03
CA VAL A 53 22.97 36.45 -21.37
C VAL A 53 22.66 36.21 -22.86
N GLN A 54 23.61 36.49 -23.76
CA GLN A 54 23.44 36.25 -25.19
C GLN A 54 23.28 34.77 -25.56
N ARG A 55 23.95 33.86 -24.83
CA ARG A 55 23.75 32.41 -25.00
C ARG A 55 22.34 31.98 -24.60
N SER A 56 21.84 32.49 -23.47
CA SER A 56 20.46 32.23 -23.02
C SER A 56 19.42 32.76 -24.00
N ILE A 57 19.60 33.98 -24.53
CA ILE A 57 18.70 34.56 -25.54
C ILE A 57 18.64 33.69 -26.80
N ARG A 58 19.80 33.28 -27.35
CA ARG A 58 19.86 32.38 -28.52
C ARG A 58 19.14 31.04 -28.26
N HIS A 59 19.28 30.50 -27.05
CA HIS A 59 18.61 29.27 -26.66
C HIS A 59 17.08 29.46 -26.57
N LEU A 60 16.62 30.53 -25.93
CA LEU A 60 15.20 30.89 -25.86
C LEU A 60 14.59 31.10 -27.25
N GLN A 61 15.33 31.72 -28.17
CA GLN A 61 14.90 31.89 -29.57
C GLN A 61 14.75 30.54 -30.29
N LYS A 62 15.70 29.61 -30.13
CA LYS A 62 15.61 28.25 -30.70
C LYS A 62 14.35 27.51 -30.23
N HIS A 63 13.95 27.73 -28.98
CA HIS A 63 12.75 27.12 -28.39
C HIS A 63 11.48 27.98 -28.53
N GLN A 64 11.51 29.07 -29.31
CA GLN A 64 10.37 29.97 -29.54
C GLN A 64 9.74 30.54 -28.26
N LEU A 65 10.57 30.83 -27.25
CA LEU A 65 10.15 31.40 -25.96
C LEU A 65 10.60 32.87 -25.80
N TRP A 66 11.55 33.32 -26.61
CA TRP A 66 12.02 34.72 -26.56
C TRP A 66 10.98 35.68 -27.17
N GLY A 67 10.70 36.79 -26.48
CA GLY A 67 9.82 37.85 -26.97
C GLY A 67 8.31 37.58 -26.82
N LYS A 68 7.92 36.55 -26.06
CA LYS A 68 6.53 36.31 -25.65
C LYS A 68 6.18 37.18 -24.44
N ASP A 69 4.96 37.70 -24.39
CA ASP A 69 4.46 38.48 -23.25
C ASP A 69 4.38 37.61 -21.99
N THR A 70 4.98 38.08 -20.91
CA THR A 70 4.92 37.46 -19.58
C THR A 70 3.94 38.22 -18.70
N SER A 71 3.04 37.51 -18.03
CA SER A 71 2.16 38.11 -17.03
C SER A 71 3.00 38.52 -15.81
N LEU A 72 2.97 39.80 -15.46
CA LEU A 72 3.61 40.29 -14.24
C LEU A 72 2.67 40.06 -13.06
N LEU A 73 3.21 39.45 -12.01
CA LEU A 73 2.54 39.30 -10.73
C LEU A 73 2.69 40.60 -9.90
N PRO A 74 1.74 40.93 -9.01
CA PRO A 74 1.87 42.10 -8.15
C PRO A 74 3.03 41.92 -7.16
N ASP A 75 3.74 43.01 -6.88
CA ASP A 75 4.83 43.00 -5.90
C ASP A 75 4.29 42.71 -4.48
N VAL A 76 5.02 41.86 -3.75
CA VAL A 76 4.70 41.50 -2.36
C VAL A 76 5.52 42.35 -1.41
N ASP A 77 4.85 43.07 -0.51
CA ASP A 77 5.47 43.80 0.60
C ASP A 77 5.27 43.04 1.92
N LEU A 78 6.24 42.19 2.25
CA LEU A 78 6.26 41.42 3.49
C LEU A 78 7.49 41.82 4.32
N LYS A 79 7.27 42.15 5.59
CA LYS A 79 8.34 42.43 6.56
C LYS A 79 8.78 41.13 7.24
N LEU A 80 9.95 40.65 6.86
CA LEU A 80 10.57 39.44 7.41
C LEU A 80 11.22 39.74 8.78
N PRO A 81 11.24 38.76 9.71
CA PRO A 81 12.05 38.84 10.92
C PRO A 81 13.54 38.98 10.60
N LYS A 82 14.30 39.55 11.53
CA LYS A 82 15.75 39.69 11.38
C LYS A 82 16.40 38.31 11.27
N MET A 83 17.19 38.09 10.21
CA MET A 83 17.99 36.88 10.06
C MET A 83 19.12 36.81 11.10
N TYR A 84 19.37 35.61 11.62
CA TYR A 84 20.47 35.32 12.54
C TYR A 84 21.86 35.31 11.87
N GLY A 85 21.94 34.97 10.57
CA GLY A 85 23.20 34.88 9.80
C GLY A 85 23.36 36.03 8.81
N ASN A 86 24.52 36.09 8.14
CA ASN A 86 24.82 37.09 7.11
C ASN A 86 24.18 36.80 5.75
N ASP A 87 24.03 35.52 5.44
CA ASP A 87 23.31 35.02 4.29
C ASP A 87 22.31 33.93 4.70
N ILE A 88 21.62 33.36 3.70
CA ILE A 88 20.61 32.33 3.90
C ILE A 88 21.23 31.04 4.47
N ASP A 89 22.42 30.65 4.01
CA ASP A 89 23.08 29.40 4.40
C ASP A 89 23.54 29.45 5.86
N GLU A 90 24.24 30.52 6.26
CA GLU A 90 24.65 30.79 7.63
C GLU A 90 23.43 30.89 8.56
N HIS A 91 22.36 31.52 8.10
CA HIS A 91 21.11 31.61 8.87
C HIS A 91 20.52 30.22 9.16
N PHE A 92 20.39 29.35 8.17
CA PHE A 92 19.88 27.99 8.36
C PHE A 92 20.86 27.10 9.15
N CYS A 93 22.17 27.29 8.98
CA CYS A 93 23.18 26.65 9.81
C CYS A 93 23.00 27.01 11.29
N HIS A 94 22.92 28.29 11.63
CA HIS A 94 22.72 28.76 13.01
C HIS A 94 21.40 28.25 13.61
N LEU A 95 20.30 28.28 12.84
CA LEU A 95 19.01 27.74 13.27
C LEU A 95 19.11 26.25 13.60
N ALA A 96 19.66 25.46 12.68
CA ALA A 96 19.77 24.03 12.86
C ALA A 96 20.71 23.65 14.00
N GLN A 97 21.84 24.35 14.15
CA GLN A 97 22.75 24.15 15.28
C GLN A 97 22.06 24.46 16.60
N THR A 98 21.37 25.60 16.71
CA THR A 98 20.66 25.98 17.93
C THR A 98 19.60 24.95 18.33
N GLN A 99 18.88 24.38 17.36
CA GLN A 99 17.85 23.37 17.61
C GLN A 99 18.41 21.99 17.94
N SER A 100 19.49 21.57 17.26
CA SER A 100 20.03 20.20 17.37
C SER A 100 21.14 20.04 18.41
N LEU A 101 21.81 21.11 18.83
CA LEU A 101 22.97 21.05 19.74
C LEU A 101 22.71 20.31 21.05
N PRO A 102 21.61 20.55 21.80
CA PRO A 102 21.35 19.82 23.05
C PRO A 102 21.27 18.31 22.84
N TYR A 103 20.69 17.88 21.72
CA TYR A 103 20.56 16.48 21.35
C TYR A 103 21.88 15.91 20.83
N LEU A 104 22.68 16.69 20.12
CA LEU A 104 24.01 16.28 19.67
C LEU A 104 24.98 16.09 20.85
N GLU A 105 24.93 16.97 21.85
CA GLU A 105 25.69 16.80 23.10
C GLU A 105 25.25 15.54 23.85
N ALA A 106 23.95 15.28 23.92
CA ALA A 106 23.41 14.06 24.52
C ALA A 106 23.86 12.79 23.76
N ALA A 107 23.79 12.81 22.42
CA ALA A 107 24.29 11.75 21.54
C ALA A 107 25.80 11.50 21.75
N THR A 108 26.59 12.56 21.83
CA THR A 108 28.04 12.48 22.01
C THR A 108 28.39 11.89 23.38
N LYS A 109 27.67 12.28 24.44
CA LYS A 109 27.83 11.69 25.77
C LYS A 109 27.50 10.19 25.77
N LEU A 110 26.44 9.79 25.06
CA LEU A 110 26.05 8.39 24.95
C LEU A 110 27.06 7.55 24.16
N LYS A 111 27.64 8.12 23.08
CA LYS A 111 28.70 7.50 22.28
C LYS A 111 29.99 7.27 23.08
N LEU A 112 30.37 8.23 23.93
CA LEU A 112 31.63 8.19 24.68
C LEU A 112 31.53 7.40 25.99
N ALA A 113 30.33 6.97 26.38
CA ALA A 113 30.12 6.27 27.64
C ALA A 113 30.37 4.77 27.51
N ASP A 114 31.11 4.21 28.47
CA ASP A 114 31.18 2.77 28.68
C ASP A 114 29.89 2.32 29.38
N LEU A 115 29.17 1.38 28.78
CA LEU A 115 27.91 0.91 29.34
C LEU A 115 28.11 0.21 30.70
N PRO A 116 27.22 0.44 31.67
CA PRO A 116 27.25 -0.27 32.95
C PRO A 116 27.07 -1.78 32.76
N PRO A 117 27.56 -2.61 33.70
CA PRO A 117 27.39 -4.06 33.62
C PRO A 117 25.91 -4.42 33.57
N MET A 118 25.56 -5.34 32.66
CA MET A 118 24.19 -5.80 32.50
C MET A 118 23.73 -6.59 33.74
N PRO A 119 22.50 -6.36 34.22
CA PRO A 119 21.91 -7.14 35.31
C PRO A 119 21.86 -8.63 34.97
N GLN A 120 22.10 -9.49 35.96
CA GLN A 120 21.95 -10.95 35.80
C GLN A 120 20.51 -11.43 36.05
N GLU A 121 19.77 -10.70 36.88
CA GLU A 121 18.38 -11.01 37.21
C GLU A 121 17.53 -9.74 37.08
N TRP A 122 16.43 -9.87 36.35
CA TRP A 122 15.49 -8.78 36.09
C TRP A 122 14.34 -8.81 37.08
N SER A 123 13.85 -7.64 37.48
CA SER A 123 12.83 -7.48 38.52
C SER A 123 11.44 -7.68 37.92
N TRP A 124 10.62 -8.50 38.58
CA TRP A 124 9.23 -8.74 38.22
C TRP A 124 8.30 -7.75 38.95
N GLU A 125 8.38 -6.48 38.58
CA GLU A 125 7.58 -5.41 39.20
C GLU A 125 6.95 -4.47 38.16
N VAL A 126 5.72 -4.00 38.42
CA VAL A 126 5.02 -3.08 37.52
C VAL A 126 5.69 -1.71 37.52
N GLY A 127 5.95 -1.18 36.33
CA GLY A 127 6.60 0.11 36.11
C GLY A 127 8.11 -0.01 35.93
N TRP A 128 8.82 1.10 36.12
CA TRP A 128 10.26 1.16 35.90
C TRP A 128 11.07 0.68 37.11
N THR A 129 12.07 -0.17 36.85
CA THR A 129 13.14 -0.53 37.79
C THR A 129 14.47 -0.06 37.23
N ARG A 130 15.24 0.67 38.02
CA ARG A 130 16.62 1.10 37.74
C ARG A 130 17.61 0.11 38.33
N TYR A 131 18.65 -0.23 37.58
CA TYR A 131 19.77 -1.06 38.02
C TYR A 131 21.06 -0.25 37.99
N GLY A 132 21.67 -0.08 39.16
CA GLY A 132 22.94 0.62 39.32
C GLY A 132 24.15 -0.25 38.98
N PRO A 133 25.35 0.35 38.79
CA PRO A 133 26.59 -0.38 38.51
C PRO A 133 26.99 -1.37 39.59
N THR A 134 26.53 -1.17 40.83
CA THR A 134 26.77 -2.04 41.99
C THR A 134 25.80 -3.24 42.06
N GLY A 135 24.84 -3.33 41.15
CA GLY A 135 23.78 -4.36 41.15
C GLY A 135 22.55 -4.01 42.01
N GLU A 136 22.51 -2.81 42.61
CA GLU A 136 21.33 -2.33 43.33
C GLU A 136 20.16 -2.09 42.37
N SER A 137 18.97 -2.59 42.73
CA SER A 137 17.73 -2.34 42.00
C SER A 137 16.83 -1.37 42.78
N GLN A 138 16.27 -0.38 42.10
CA GLN A 138 15.37 0.60 42.70
C GLN A 138 14.20 0.93 41.77
N LYS A 139 12.99 0.92 42.32
CA LYS A 139 11.80 1.38 41.61
C LYS A 139 11.84 2.90 41.38
N VAL A 140 11.57 3.30 40.15
CA VAL A 140 11.54 4.72 39.73
C VAL A 140 10.28 5.00 38.90
N ASP A 141 9.90 6.27 38.79
CA ASP A 141 8.73 6.65 37.97
C ASP A 141 9.06 6.69 36.47
N PHE A 142 10.27 7.13 36.12
CA PHE A 142 10.83 7.21 34.77
C PHE A 142 12.37 7.41 34.87
N PRO A 143 13.16 7.14 33.82
CA PRO A 143 14.62 7.38 33.83
C PRO A 143 14.98 8.88 33.93
N ASP A 144 16.07 9.27 34.59
CA ASP A 144 16.41 10.69 34.82
C ASP A 144 17.38 11.28 33.78
N GLU A 145 18.11 10.41 33.07
CA GLU A 145 19.18 10.75 32.16
C GLU A 145 18.69 11.49 30.90
N SER A 146 19.61 12.23 30.25
CA SER A 146 19.32 13.01 29.05
C SER A 146 19.42 12.22 27.74
N ALA A 147 20.06 11.05 27.76
CA ALA A 147 20.25 10.19 26.60
C ALA A 147 20.02 8.73 27.01
N LEU A 148 19.20 8.03 26.24
CA LEU A 148 18.83 6.63 26.49
C LEU A 148 18.84 5.87 25.16
N VAL A 149 19.30 4.61 25.18
CA VAL A 149 18.92 3.63 24.16
C VAL A 149 17.72 2.86 24.68
N PHE A 150 16.68 2.69 23.87
CA PHE A 150 15.39 2.19 24.31
C PHE A 150 14.75 1.29 23.26
N ASP A 151 14.12 0.22 23.72
CA ASP A 151 13.41 -0.77 22.90
C ASP A 151 12.19 -1.32 23.65
N VAL A 152 11.12 -1.60 22.92
CA VAL A 152 9.82 -2.05 23.46
C VAL A 152 9.34 -3.32 22.77
N GLU A 153 8.91 -4.29 23.57
CA GLU A 153 8.28 -5.51 23.08
C GLU A 153 6.77 -5.55 23.36
N VAL A 154 6.03 -6.07 22.37
CA VAL A 154 4.56 -6.12 22.36
C VAL A 154 4.09 -7.54 22.04
N CYS A 155 3.26 -8.11 22.91
CA CYS A 155 2.58 -9.37 22.65
C CYS A 155 1.43 -9.17 21.64
N THR A 156 1.70 -9.41 20.35
CA THR A 156 0.79 -9.04 19.25
C THR A 156 -0.52 -9.84 19.22
N THR A 157 -0.56 -11.00 19.87
CA THR A 157 -1.76 -11.85 20.02
C THR A 157 -2.77 -11.25 21.00
N GLU A 158 -2.30 -10.46 21.97
CA GLU A 158 -3.10 -9.87 23.05
C GLU A 158 -3.46 -8.39 22.79
N GLY A 159 -2.82 -7.76 21.81
CA GLY A 159 -3.17 -6.42 21.33
C GLY A 159 -1.96 -5.53 21.02
N GLN A 160 -2.16 -4.21 21.10
CA GLN A 160 -1.16 -3.17 20.79
C GLN A 160 -0.54 -2.53 22.05
N CYS A 161 -0.74 -3.12 23.24
CA CYS A 161 -0.21 -2.56 24.48
C CYS A 161 1.25 -2.98 24.70
N PRO A 162 2.12 -2.08 25.20
CA PRO A 162 3.48 -2.45 25.53
C PRO A 162 3.51 -3.52 26.62
N THR A 163 4.37 -4.52 26.46
CA THR A 163 4.48 -5.67 27.36
C THR A 163 5.73 -5.54 28.24
N LEU A 164 6.88 -5.36 27.60
CA LEU A 164 8.17 -5.14 28.24
C LEU A 164 8.89 -3.99 27.55
N ALA A 165 9.76 -3.30 28.28
CA ALA A 165 10.72 -2.40 27.66
C ALA A 165 12.03 -2.42 28.43
N VAL A 166 13.12 -2.22 27.70
CA VAL A 166 14.47 -2.08 28.28
C VAL A 166 15.05 -0.76 27.83
N ALA A 167 15.75 -0.09 28.74
CA ALA A 167 16.55 1.07 28.39
C ALA A 167 17.93 0.97 29.03
N VAL A 168 18.92 1.56 28.35
CA VAL A 168 20.25 1.77 28.93
C VAL A 168 20.65 3.23 28.78
N SER A 169 21.26 3.74 29.83
CA SER A 169 21.85 5.07 29.89
C SER A 169 23.37 4.94 30.10
N PRO A 170 24.14 6.03 30.00
CA PRO A 170 25.56 6.02 30.37
C PRO A 170 25.85 5.53 31.79
N THR A 171 24.86 5.56 32.69
CA THR A 171 25.05 5.31 34.13
C THR A 171 24.33 4.06 34.64
N ASN A 172 23.15 3.74 34.10
CA ASN A 172 22.26 2.72 34.64
C ASN A 172 21.51 1.94 33.54
N TRP A 173 21.15 0.70 33.85
CA TRP A 173 20.15 -0.08 33.11
C TRP A 173 18.76 0.13 33.68
N TYR A 174 17.73 -0.06 32.85
CA TYR A 174 16.34 0.09 33.22
C TYR A 174 15.49 -1.02 32.60
N SER A 175 14.55 -1.56 33.37
CA SER A 175 13.48 -2.43 32.88
C SER A 175 12.12 -1.82 33.18
N TRP A 176 11.18 -2.04 32.28
CA TRP A 176 9.78 -1.68 32.48
C TRP A 176 8.89 -2.90 32.24
N CYS A 177 8.03 -3.21 33.21
CA CYS A 177 7.02 -4.26 33.04
C CYS A 177 5.61 -3.67 33.02
N SER A 178 4.83 -4.14 32.05
CA SER A 178 3.44 -3.76 31.91
C SER A 178 2.58 -4.28 33.06
N LYS A 179 1.58 -3.49 33.44
CA LYS A 179 0.54 -3.92 34.38
C LYS A 179 -0.19 -5.18 33.87
N ARG A 180 -0.35 -5.32 32.55
CA ARG A 180 -1.03 -6.46 31.91
C ARG A 180 -0.23 -7.76 31.99
N LEU A 181 1.10 -7.64 32.05
CA LEU A 181 1.97 -8.79 32.19
C LEU A 181 1.90 -9.36 33.62
N ILE A 182 1.94 -8.50 34.63
CA ILE A 182 2.06 -8.92 36.03
C ILE A 182 0.70 -9.18 36.69
N GLU A 183 -0.32 -8.37 36.40
CA GLU A 183 -1.66 -8.60 36.96
C GLU A 183 -2.44 -9.63 36.13
N GLU A 184 -3.01 -10.62 36.80
CA GLU A 184 -3.97 -11.53 36.19
C GLU A 184 -5.38 -10.95 36.31
N ARG A 185 -6.02 -10.74 35.15
CA ARG A 185 -7.43 -10.31 35.06
C ARG A 185 -8.15 -11.17 34.05
N TYR A 186 -9.45 -11.41 34.29
CA TYR A 186 -10.30 -12.17 33.38
C TYR A 186 -10.48 -11.50 32.01
N SER A 187 -10.45 -10.17 31.96
CA SER A 187 -10.50 -9.40 30.70
C SER A 187 -9.80 -8.05 30.85
N TRP A 188 -9.20 -7.59 29.76
CA TRP A 188 -8.64 -6.25 29.61
C TRP A 188 -9.49 -5.43 28.64
N SER A 189 -9.51 -4.11 28.81
CA SER A 189 -10.14 -3.25 27.82
C SER A 189 -9.32 -3.21 26.53
N ASN A 190 -10.00 -3.29 25.40
CA ASN A 190 -9.40 -3.12 24.07
C ASN A 190 -9.03 -1.64 23.80
N HIS A 191 -9.63 -0.70 24.54
CA HIS A 191 -9.30 0.72 24.43
C HIS A 191 -8.00 1.04 25.14
N LEU A 192 -7.06 1.62 24.38
CA LEU A 192 -5.76 2.09 24.86
C LEU A 192 -5.92 3.44 25.57
N THR A 193 -5.35 3.56 26.76
CA THR A 193 -5.30 4.83 27.51
C THR A 193 -3.85 5.22 27.81
N LEU A 194 -3.61 6.48 28.20
CA LEU A 194 -2.27 6.91 28.62
C LEU A 194 -1.69 6.09 29.79
N ALA A 195 -2.54 5.44 30.59
CA ALA A 195 -2.10 4.62 31.72
C ALA A 195 -1.57 3.24 31.29
N ASP A 196 -1.87 2.80 30.06
CA ASP A 196 -1.34 1.56 29.50
C ASP A 196 0.03 1.76 28.83
N LEU A 197 0.46 3.02 28.62
CA LEU A 197 1.71 3.39 27.94
C LEU A 197 2.89 3.59 28.89
N ILE A 198 4.09 3.59 28.32
CA ILE A 198 5.35 3.70 29.03
C ILE A 198 5.65 5.18 29.35
N PRO A 199 5.76 5.59 30.63
CA PRO A 199 6.13 6.94 30.99
C PRO A 199 7.64 7.15 30.87
N LEU A 200 8.12 8.20 30.19
CA LEU A 200 9.55 8.53 30.14
C LEU A 200 9.91 9.90 30.72
N GLU A 201 8.91 10.73 31.00
CA GLU A 201 9.15 12.11 31.48
C GLU A 201 8.21 12.53 32.60
N THR A 202 7.08 11.83 32.78
CA THR A 202 6.05 12.16 33.75
C THR A 202 5.73 10.98 34.67
N PRO A 203 5.42 11.22 35.95
CA PRO A 203 4.92 10.18 36.83
C PRO A 203 3.65 9.53 36.26
N PHE A 204 3.40 8.26 36.64
CA PHE A 204 2.31 7.44 36.10
C PHE A 204 0.94 8.17 36.05
N ASN A 205 0.57 8.88 37.13
CA ASN A 205 -0.72 9.58 37.26
C ASN A 205 -0.73 11.05 36.81
N SER A 206 0.36 11.57 36.22
CA SER A 206 0.47 12.96 35.78
C SER A 206 0.63 13.06 34.27
N ALA A 207 0.00 14.06 33.64
CA ALA A 207 0.26 14.44 32.25
C ALA A 207 1.15 15.69 32.15
N ARG A 208 1.74 16.12 33.27
CA ARG A 208 2.56 17.33 33.35
C ARG A 208 3.98 17.00 33.79
N PRO A 209 4.99 17.67 33.22
CA PRO A 209 6.37 17.47 33.61
C PRO A 209 6.61 17.92 35.07
N PRO A 210 7.50 17.24 35.80
CA PRO A 210 7.98 17.71 37.09
C PRO A 210 8.50 19.14 36.99
N GLY A 211 8.05 20.04 37.89
CA GLY A 211 8.46 21.45 37.86
C GLY A 211 7.91 22.27 36.68
N GLY A 212 7.00 21.72 35.87
CA GLY A 212 6.30 22.46 34.81
C GLY A 212 7.14 22.79 33.57
N LYS A 213 8.35 22.24 33.45
CA LYS A 213 9.26 22.44 32.31
C LYS A 213 9.71 21.11 31.71
N TRP A 214 9.62 20.98 30.39
CA TRP A 214 10.15 19.83 29.67
C TRP A 214 11.68 19.90 29.57
N LYS A 215 12.35 18.77 29.83
CA LYS A 215 13.80 18.60 29.69
C LYS A 215 14.11 18.11 28.28
N GLU A 216 15.18 18.61 27.67
CA GLU A 216 15.68 18.08 26.40
C GLU A 216 16.27 16.69 26.63
N ARG A 217 15.78 15.71 25.87
CA ARG A 217 16.19 14.31 25.97
C ARG A 217 16.29 13.67 24.60
N LEU A 218 17.29 12.83 24.42
CA LEU A 218 17.49 12.04 23.22
C LEU A 218 17.19 10.57 23.51
N ILE A 219 16.37 9.95 22.68
CA ILE A 219 16.15 8.51 22.68
C ILE A 219 16.70 7.94 21.38
N VAL A 220 17.55 6.93 21.50
CA VAL A 220 18.10 6.17 20.38
C VAL A 220 17.43 4.81 20.36
N GLY A 221 17.02 4.35 19.18
CA GLY A 221 16.45 3.01 19.00
C GLY A 221 16.71 2.48 17.60
N HIS A 222 16.28 1.26 17.33
CA HIS A 222 16.31 0.67 16.01
C HIS A 222 14.88 0.49 15.50
N ASN A 223 14.50 1.20 14.43
CA ASN A 223 13.10 1.42 14.07
C ASN A 223 12.31 2.12 15.21
N VAL A 224 12.94 3.11 15.83
CA VAL A 224 12.49 3.81 17.05
C VAL A 224 11.07 4.40 16.96
N SER A 225 10.55 4.59 15.75
CA SER A 225 9.18 5.08 15.54
C SER A 225 8.12 4.11 16.06
N PHE A 226 8.42 2.80 16.08
CA PHE A 226 7.58 1.77 16.70
C PHE A 226 7.59 1.92 18.22
N ASP A 227 8.77 2.05 18.83
CA ASP A 227 8.92 2.25 20.28
C ASP A 227 8.27 3.55 20.74
N ARG A 228 8.44 4.61 19.94
CA ARG A 228 7.84 5.92 20.17
C ARG A 228 6.33 5.85 20.32
N ALA A 229 5.67 5.01 19.52
CA ALA A 229 4.22 4.84 19.59
C ALA A 229 3.77 4.32 20.98
N HIS A 230 4.65 3.71 21.77
CA HIS A 230 4.31 3.19 23.10
C HIS A 230 4.69 4.13 24.25
N ILE A 231 5.20 5.33 23.94
CA ILE A 231 5.60 6.34 24.94
C ILE A 231 4.42 7.26 25.24
N LYS A 232 4.07 7.35 26.52
CA LYS A 232 2.91 8.09 27.03
C LYS A 232 2.92 9.57 26.63
N GLU A 233 4.03 10.28 26.83
CA GLU A 233 4.09 11.73 26.65
C GLU A 233 4.01 12.18 25.19
N GLN A 234 4.25 11.27 24.24
CA GLN A 234 4.23 11.56 22.81
C GLN A 234 2.82 11.80 22.27
N TYR A 235 1.78 11.36 22.99
CA TYR A 235 0.37 11.61 22.63
C TYR A 235 -0.16 12.95 23.14
N LEU A 236 0.58 13.65 23.99
CA LEU A 236 0.16 14.96 24.51
C LEU A 236 0.18 16.01 23.40
N LEU A 237 -0.92 16.77 23.28
CA LEU A 237 -1.10 17.77 22.23
C LEU A 237 0.01 18.85 22.22
N LYS A 238 0.52 19.20 23.40
CA LYS A 238 1.75 19.99 23.54
C LYS A 238 2.89 19.02 23.76
N GLY A 239 3.59 18.69 22.67
CA GLY A 239 4.67 17.72 22.67
C GLY A 239 5.79 18.07 23.64
N SER A 240 6.48 17.03 24.12
CA SER A 240 7.66 17.18 24.94
C SER A 240 8.88 17.60 24.13
N LYS A 241 9.99 17.82 24.83
CA LYS A 241 11.29 18.12 24.21
C LYS A 241 12.13 16.86 23.99
N VAL A 242 11.52 15.68 23.99
CA VAL A 242 12.18 14.45 23.56
C VAL A 242 12.33 14.46 22.04
N ARG A 243 13.48 14.00 21.55
CA ARG A 243 13.71 13.71 20.14
C ARG A 243 14.27 12.31 19.99
N PHE A 244 14.07 11.74 18.81
CA PHE A 244 14.41 10.35 18.51
C PHE A 244 15.47 10.28 17.42
N MET A 245 16.45 9.39 17.61
CA MET A 245 17.42 9.00 16.60
C MET A 245 17.24 7.52 16.30
N ASP A 246 17.06 7.23 15.02
CA ASP A 246 16.82 5.87 14.54
C ASP A 246 18.06 5.31 13.85
N THR A 247 18.67 4.28 14.44
CA THR A 247 19.83 3.59 13.85
C THR A 247 19.51 2.92 12.52
N MET A 248 18.25 2.55 12.28
CA MET A 248 17.81 2.06 10.97
C MET A 248 17.86 3.19 9.93
N SER A 249 17.30 4.36 10.23
CA SER A 249 17.38 5.55 9.37
C SER A 249 18.82 6.01 9.12
N LEU A 250 19.68 6.01 10.16
CA LEU A 250 21.10 6.35 10.01
C LEU A 250 21.81 5.37 9.08
N HIS A 251 21.60 4.06 9.26
CA HIS A 251 22.12 3.04 8.36
C HIS A 251 21.70 3.30 6.90
N MET A 252 20.42 3.57 6.66
CA MET A 252 19.91 3.85 5.32
C MET A 252 20.55 5.08 4.67
N ALA A 253 20.86 6.11 5.46
CA ALA A 253 21.53 7.32 4.98
C ALA A 253 23.03 7.11 4.64
N ILE A 254 23.68 6.15 5.31
CA ILE A 254 25.11 5.83 5.15
C ILE A 254 25.32 4.74 4.09
N SER A 255 24.73 3.56 4.31
CA SER A 255 24.97 2.32 3.55
C SER A 255 23.68 1.66 3.03
N GLY A 256 22.62 2.43 2.81
CA GLY A 256 21.34 1.93 2.33
C GLY A 256 21.39 1.33 0.92
N LEU A 257 20.51 0.35 0.67
CA LEU A 257 20.38 -0.36 -0.61
C LEU A 257 19.16 0.09 -1.42
N THR A 258 19.32 0.23 -2.73
CA THR A 258 18.19 0.39 -3.66
C THR A 258 17.33 -0.88 -3.72
N GLY A 259 16.09 -0.78 -4.21
CA GLY A 259 15.19 -1.94 -4.30
C GLY A 259 15.79 -3.10 -5.09
N PHE A 260 16.44 -2.81 -6.22
CA PHE A 260 17.11 -3.83 -7.03
C PHE A 260 18.35 -4.40 -6.32
N GLN A 261 19.21 -3.55 -5.75
CA GLN A 261 20.39 -4.02 -5.01
C GLN A 261 20.02 -4.88 -3.80
N ARG A 262 18.93 -4.57 -3.10
CA ARG A 262 18.40 -5.39 -2.00
C ARG A 262 18.06 -6.81 -2.48
N THR A 263 17.41 -6.94 -3.63
CA THR A 263 17.10 -8.25 -4.23
C THR A 263 18.37 -9.03 -4.57
N LEU A 264 19.37 -8.35 -5.15
CA LEU A 264 20.66 -8.97 -5.46
C LEU A 264 21.44 -9.39 -4.21
N TRP A 265 21.46 -8.54 -3.18
CA TRP A 265 22.09 -8.83 -1.89
C TRP A 265 21.45 -10.05 -1.22
N MET A 266 20.12 -10.10 -1.18
CA MET A 266 19.38 -11.26 -0.66
C MET A 266 19.65 -12.53 -1.46
N ALA A 267 19.72 -12.44 -2.79
CA ALA A 267 20.05 -13.58 -3.65
C ALA A 267 21.46 -14.13 -3.39
N SER A 268 22.43 -13.22 -3.17
CA SER A 268 23.83 -13.56 -2.89
C SER A 268 24.00 -14.21 -1.51
N LYS A 269 23.43 -13.62 -0.45
CA LYS A 269 23.61 -14.09 0.93
C LYS A 269 22.69 -15.25 1.33
N LEU A 270 21.46 -15.31 0.81
CA LEU A 270 20.46 -16.34 1.18
C LEU A 270 20.39 -17.52 0.17
N GLY A 271 21.24 -17.53 -0.87
CA GLY A 271 21.38 -18.67 -1.78
C GLY A 271 20.12 -19.06 -2.58
N LYS A 272 19.14 -18.14 -2.75
CA LYS A 272 17.92 -18.44 -3.52
C LYS A 272 18.26 -18.60 -5.01
N LYS A 273 18.11 -19.83 -5.54
CA LYS A 273 18.42 -20.23 -6.93
C LYS A 273 17.91 -19.27 -8.01
N ARG A 274 16.76 -18.63 -7.81
CA ARG A 274 16.12 -17.72 -8.78
C ARG A 274 16.85 -16.39 -8.92
N GLY A 275 17.21 -15.76 -7.79
CA GLY A 275 18.00 -14.54 -7.80
C GLY A 275 19.42 -14.79 -8.32
N LEU A 276 20.01 -15.96 -8.03
CA LEU A 276 21.30 -16.35 -8.58
C LEU A 276 21.30 -16.43 -10.13
N GLN A 277 20.16 -16.70 -10.74
CA GLN A 277 20.00 -16.82 -12.20
C GLN A 277 19.83 -15.45 -12.86
N GLU A 278 19.01 -14.57 -12.28
CA GLU A 278 18.92 -13.14 -12.65
C GLU A 278 20.27 -12.42 -12.48
N VAL A 279 20.98 -12.73 -11.38
CA VAL A 279 22.36 -12.31 -11.10
C VAL A 279 23.32 -12.76 -12.20
N LYS A 280 23.26 -14.04 -12.62
CA LYS A 280 24.10 -14.58 -13.70
C LYS A 280 23.82 -13.93 -15.05
N GLU A 281 22.57 -13.60 -15.35
CA GLU A 281 22.19 -12.87 -16.57
C GLU A 281 22.67 -11.42 -16.55
N HIS A 282 22.57 -10.74 -15.41
CA HIS A 282 23.12 -9.40 -15.24
C HIS A 282 24.66 -9.38 -15.33
N ILE A 283 25.34 -10.37 -14.76
CA ILE A 283 26.80 -10.54 -14.88
C ILE A 283 27.21 -10.74 -16.35
N LYS A 284 26.46 -11.53 -17.13
CA LYS A 284 26.69 -11.69 -18.57
C LYS A 284 26.49 -10.39 -19.35
N LYS A 285 25.55 -9.54 -18.93
CA LYS A 285 25.29 -8.24 -19.57
C LYS A 285 26.31 -7.16 -19.18
N ALA A 286 26.73 -7.11 -17.90
CA ALA A 286 27.67 -6.12 -17.38
C ALA A 286 29.15 -6.43 -17.68
N GLY A 287 29.49 -7.68 -18.03
CA GLY A 287 30.85 -8.10 -18.37
C GLY A 287 31.42 -7.57 -19.70
N LYS A 288 30.73 -6.67 -20.42
CA LYS A 288 31.29 -6.00 -21.60
C LYS A 288 32.05 -4.73 -21.20
N LYS A 289 33.36 -4.93 -20.95
CA LYS A 289 34.49 -3.97 -20.96
C LYS A 289 34.25 -2.58 -20.34
N HIS A 290 34.84 -2.35 -19.16
CA HIS A 290 35.39 -1.04 -18.79
C HIS A 290 36.80 -1.22 -18.19
N GLU A 291 37.80 -0.59 -18.81
CA GLU A 291 39.13 -0.42 -18.23
C GLU A 291 39.05 0.70 -17.17
N GLY A 292 38.83 0.29 -15.93
CA GLY A 292 38.89 1.13 -14.73
C GLY A 292 39.47 0.31 -13.57
N PRO A 293 39.76 0.93 -12.41
CA PRO A 293 40.29 0.20 -11.25
C PRO A 293 39.39 -0.99 -10.94
N MET A 294 40.00 -2.16 -10.76
CA MET A 294 39.33 -3.45 -10.62
C MET A 294 38.62 -3.55 -9.25
N ILE A 295 37.59 -2.75 -9.03
CA ILE A 295 36.60 -2.97 -7.97
C ILE A 295 35.76 -4.15 -8.44
N GLY A 296 35.81 -5.26 -7.73
CA GLY A 296 35.01 -6.43 -8.05
C GLY A 296 33.54 -6.03 -8.13
N SER A 297 32.83 -6.49 -9.17
CA SER A 297 31.41 -6.16 -9.45
C SER A 297 30.43 -6.37 -8.27
N TRP A 298 30.90 -6.92 -7.15
CA TRP A 298 30.14 -7.33 -5.97
C TRP A 298 30.72 -6.82 -4.64
N ASP A 299 31.81 -6.04 -4.63
CA ASP A 299 32.43 -5.57 -3.38
C ASP A 299 31.47 -4.73 -2.53
N TRP A 300 30.50 -4.07 -3.19
CA TRP A 300 29.45 -3.29 -2.53
C TRP A 300 28.51 -4.14 -1.63
N VAL A 301 28.41 -5.45 -1.86
CA VAL A 301 27.59 -6.37 -1.03
C VAL A 301 28.18 -6.54 0.36
N ASN A 302 29.49 -6.35 0.52
CA ASN A 302 30.17 -6.51 1.80
C ASN A 302 30.22 -5.22 2.62
N ILE A 303 29.91 -4.06 2.02
CA ILE A 303 29.90 -2.74 2.68
C ILE A 303 28.48 -2.21 2.96
N SER A 304 27.46 -3.03 2.67
CA SER A 304 26.05 -2.70 2.88
C SER A 304 25.28 -3.93 3.39
N SER A 305 24.13 -3.68 3.99
CA SER A 305 23.25 -4.72 4.51
C SER A 305 21.79 -4.35 4.35
N ILE A 306 20.91 -5.26 4.77
CA ILE A 306 19.48 -4.97 4.88
C ILE A 306 19.17 -4.36 6.24
N ASN A 307 18.01 -3.73 6.34
CA ASN A 307 17.70 -2.80 7.42
C ASN A 307 17.43 -3.43 8.80
N ASN A 308 17.55 -4.74 9.00
CA ASN A 308 17.25 -5.33 10.32
C ASN A 308 18.46 -5.22 11.25
N LEU A 309 18.21 -5.14 12.56
CA LEU A 309 19.26 -4.93 13.56
C LEU A 309 20.38 -5.97 13.47
N ALA A 310 20.05 -7.25 13.29
CA ALA A 310 21.04 -8.32 13.22
C ALA A 310 22.02 -8.15 12.04
N ASP A 311 21.53 -7.80 10.85
CA ASP A 311 22.37 -7.61 9.67
C ASP A 311 23.11 -6.26 9.69
N VAL A 312 22.55 -5.25 10.37
CA VAL A 312 23.20 -3.95 10.62
C VAL A 312 24.32 -4.11 11.65
N HIS A 313 24.07 -4.80 12.76
CA HIS A 313 25.07 -5.11 13.80
C HIS A 313 26.22 -5.93 13.22
N ALA A 314 25.92 -6.96 12.42
CA ALA A 314 26.93 -7.75 11.73
C ALA A 314 27.79 -6.94 10.74
N LEU A 315 27.26 -5.85 10.17
CA LEU A 315 27.99 -4.99 9.24
C LEU A 315 28.96 -4.04 9.95
N TYR A 316 28.51 -3.34 11.00
CA TYR A 316 29.30 -2.27 11.64
C TYR A 316 30.17 -2.80 12.79
N VAL A 317 29.64 -3.69 13.61
CA VAL A 317 30.31 -4.19 14.83
C VAL A 317 30.92 -5.57 14.58
N GLY A 318 30.18 -6.44 13.87
CA GLY A 318 30.50 -7.85 13.73
C GLY A 318 30.23 -8.64 15.02
N GLY A 319 30.61 -9.93 15.03
CA GLY A 319 30.44 -10.80 16.20
C GLY A 319 29.39 -11.91 16.03
N PRO A 320 28.97 -12.55 17.14
CA PRO A 320 27.98 -13.63 17.09
C PRO A 320 26.62 -13.10 16.64
N PRO A 321 25.84 -13.88 15.86
CA PRO A 321 24.53 -13.45 15.38
C PRO A 321 23.56 -13.24 16.56
N LEU A 322 22.78 -12.18 16.50
CA LEU A 322 21.67 -11.94 17.43
C LEU A 322 20.64 -13.08 17.29
N GLN A 323 20.18 -13.60 18.42
CA GLN A 323 19.20 -14.69 18.48
C GLN A 323 17.84 -14.17 18.04
N LYS A 324 17.20 -14.80 17.05
CA LYS A 324 15.92 -14.33 16.49
C LYS A 324 14.71 -15.08 17.06
N GLU A 325 14.96 -16.15 17.79
CA GLU A 325 13.96 -17.14 18.19
C GLU A 325 13.09 -16.63 19.34
N ALA A 326 13.70 -15.94 20.32
CA ALA A 326 13.00 -15.38 21.48
C ALA A 326 11.87 -14.41 21.07
N ARG A 327 12.10 -13.62 20.01
CA ARG A 327 11.11 -12.70 19.41
C ARG A 327 9.82 -13.39 18.96
N GLU A 328 9.89 -14.65 18.52
CA GLU A 328 8.68 -15.36 18.07
C GLU A 328 7.66 -15.53 19.20
N THR A 329 8.10 -15.52 20.46
CA THR A 329 7.22 -15.58 21.64
C THR A 329 6.31 -14.36 21.73
N PHE A 330 6.79 -13.16 21.41
CA PHE A 330 5.96 -11.95 21.37
C PHE A 330 5.03 -11.90 20.16
N VAL A 331 5.42 -12.52 19.04
CA VAL A 331 4.65 -12.49 17.79
C VAL A 331 3.57 -13.57 17.74
N LYS A 332 3.87 -14.79 18.18
CA LYS A 332 2.96 -15.95 18.07
C LYS A 332 2.52 -16.52 19.41
N GLY A 333 3.27 -16.25 20.49
CA GLY A 333 2.99 -16.76 21.82
C GLY A 333 1.83 -16.02 22.50
N SER A 334 1.43 -16.53 23.66
CA SER A 334 0.44 -15.93 24.56
C SER A 334 1.11 -15.11 25.67
N MET A 335 0.34 -14.28 26.38
CA MET A 335 0.86 -13.57 27.56
C MET A 335 1.43 -14.53 28.62
N THR A 336 0.85 -15.73 28.74
CA THR A 336 1.32 -16.77 29.66
C THR A 336 2.71 -17.28 29.29
N ASP A 337 3.00 -17.43 28.00
CA ASP A 337 4.33 -17.85 27.53
C ASP A 337 5.38 -16.77 27.85
N VAL A 338 5.01 -15.49 27.73
CA VAL A 338 5.86 -14.37 28.12
C VAL A 338 6.13 -14.38 29.63
N ARG A 339 5.13 -14.70 30.46
CA ARG A 339 5.32 -14.85 31.92
C ARG A 339 6.28 -15.99 32.26
N ASN A 340 6.13 -17.14 31.62
CA ASN A 340 6.94 -18.33 31.89
C ASN A 340 8.41 -18.14 31.51
N ASN A 341 8.68 -17.40 30.43
CA ASN A 341 10.03 -17.19 29.89
C ASN A 341 10.59 -15.79 30.18
N PHE A 342 10.08 -15.09 31.20
CA PHE A 342 10.38 -13.68 31.45
C PHE A 342 11.87 -13.32 31.48
N GLN A 343 12.69 -14.07 32.24
CA GLN A 343 14.11 -13.74 32.41
C GLN A 343 14.88 -13.86 31.08
N GLU A 344 14.56 -14.89 30.28
CA GLU A 344 15.15 -15.08 28.96
C GLU A 344 14.73 -13.96 28.00
N LEU A 345 13.44 -13.59 28.01
CA LEU A 345 12.92 -12.52 27.15
C LEU A 345 13.46 -11.14 27.54
N MET A 346 13.61 -10.85 28.83
CA MET A 346 14.25 -9.61 29.31
C MET A 346 15.72 -9.54 28.91
N GLN A 347 16.43 -10.66 29.01
CA GLN A 347 17.82 -10.76 28.57
C GLN A 347 17.93 -10.52 27.06
N TYR A 348 17.01 -11.09 26.27
CA TYR A 348 16.90 -10.84 24.84
C TYR A 348 16.72 -9.34 24.54
N CYS A 349 15.74 -8.67 25.17
CA CYS A 349 15.50 -7.24 24.99
C CYS A 349 16.75 -6.40 25.37
N ALA A 350 17.43 -6.77 26.45
CA ALA A 350 18.64 -6.06 26.88
C ALA A 350 19.82 -6.24 25.92
N LEU A 351 19.95 -7.42 25.29
CA LEU A 351 20.95 -7.67 24.25
C LEU A 351 20.65 -6.86 22.98
N ASP A 352 19.38 -6.72 22.58
CA ASP A 352 18.99 -5.89 21.43
C ASP A 352 19.25 -4.39 21.69
N VAL A 353 18.96 -3.89 22.89
CA VAL A 353 19.32 -2.53 23.32
C VAL A 353 20.84 -2.32 23.31
N LYS A 354 21.60 -3.30 23.81
CA LYS A 354 23.07 -3.25 23.79
C LYS A 354 23.61 -3.20 22.35
N ALA A 355 23.12 -4.09 21.48
CA ALA A 355 23.51 -4.13 20.07
C ALA A 355 23.17 -2.81 19.36
N THR A 356 22.03 -2.20 19.70
CA THR A 356 21.62 -0.88 19.18
C THR A 356 22.59 0.24 19.61
N HIS A 357 23.06 0.23 20.86
CA HIS A 357 24.09 1.18 21.34
C HIS A 357 25.42 1.01 20.60
N GLU A 358 25.89 -0.23 20.43
CA GLU A 358 27.13 -0.55 19.72
C GLU A 358 27.06 -0.06 18.26
N VAL A 359 25.94 -0.36 17.57
CA VAL A 359 25.68 0.12 16.21
C VAL A 359 25.64 1.64 16.13
N PHE A 360 24.95 2.29 17.06
CA PHE A 360 24.84 3.76 17.10
C PHE A 360 26.21 4.43 17.26
N THR A 361 27.08 3.85 18.08
CA THR A 361 28.43 4.37 18.37
C THR A 361 29.29 4.43 17.11
N GLU A 362 29.19 3.42 16.25
CA GLU A 362 29.88 3.37 14.94
C GLU A 362 29.19 4.23 13.88
N GLN A 363 27.86 4.28 13.86
CA GLN A 363 27.10 5.00 12.83
C GLN A 363 27.14 6.52 12.96
N LEU A 364 27.08 7.06 14.19
CA LEU A 364 27.00 8.50 14.42
C LEU A 364 28.13 9.29 13.73
N PRO A 365 29.44 8.94 13.86
CA PRO A 365 30.51 9.66 13.18
C PRO A 365 30.42 9.53 11.66
N LEU A 366 30.11 8.34 11.14
CA LEU A 366 29.94 8.11 9.69
C LEU A 366 28.78 8.93 9.12
N PHE A 367 27.69 9.07 9.87
CA PHE A 367 26.57 9.92 9.50
C PHE A 367 26.99 11.38 9.40
N MET A 368 27.74 11.88 10.40
CA MET A 368 28.22 13.27 10.40
C MET A 368 29.21 13.58 9.29
N GLU A 369 30.05 12.61 8.91
CA GLU A 369 30.93 12.74 7.74
C GLU A 369 30.13 12.77 6.44
N ARG A 370 29.12 11.91 6.31
CA ARG A 370 28.30 11.78 5.09
C ARG A 370 27.27 12.91 4.93
N CYS A 371 26.84 13.51 6.04
CA CYS A 371 25.83 14.56 6.14
C CYS A 371 26.35 15.71 7.03
N PRO A 372 27.35 16.48 6.57
CA PRO A 372 28.03 17.48 7.41
C PRO A 372 27.15 18.69 7.76
N HIS A 373 26.10 18.95 6.97
CA HIS A 373 25.25 20.11 7.18
C HIS A 373 24.25 19.88 8.33
N PRO A 374 24.20 20.76 9.36
CA PRO A 374 23.42 20.54 10.58
C PRO A 374 21.91 20.48 10.36
N VAL A 375 21.41 21.12 9.28
CA VAL A 375 19.98 21.06 8.91
C VAL A 375 19.51 19.62 8.67
N THR A 376 20.37 18.74 8.16
CA THR A 376 20.00 17.34 7.94
C THR A 376 19.62 16.67 9.25
N LEU A 377 20.46 16.85 10.28
CA LEU A 377 20.20 16.29 11.60
C LEU A 377 18.96 16.93 12.25
N ALA A 378 18.87 18.26 12.23
CA ALA A 378 17.72 18.97 12.80
C ALA A 378 16.39 18.55 12.14
N GLY A 379 16.39 18.43 10.82
CA GLY A 379 15.23 17.96 10.05
C GLY A 379 14.83 16.53 10.42
N MET A 380 15.79 15.61 10.52
CA MET A 380 15.51 14.22 10.93
C MET A 380 14.91 14.15 12.35
N LEU A 381 15.43 14.95 13.30
CA LEU A 381 14.90 14.99 14.67
C LEU A 381 13.44 15.48 14.71
N GLU A 382 13.09 16.51 13.94
CA GLU A 382 11.72 17.04 13.85
C GLU A 382 10.77 16.10 13.09
N MET A 383 11.24 15.44 12.03
CA MET A 383 10.43 14.44 11.30
C MET A 383 10.09 13.24 12.19
N GLY A 384 10.97 12.87 13.12
CA GLY A 384 10.75 11.78 14.07
C GLY A 384 9.63 12.01 15.09
N VAL A 385 9.14 13.25 15.24
CA VAL A 385 8.09 13.62 16.21
C VAL A 385 6.76 13.99 15.57
N SER A 386 6.47 13.45 14.39
CA SER A 386 5.18 13.64 13.70
C SER A 386 3.97 13.25 14.57
N TYR A 387 2.88 14.01 14.44
CA TYR A 387 1.69 13.90 15.28
C TYR A 387 0.43 14.17 14.45
N LEU A 388 -0.56 13.27 14.53
CA LEU A 388 -1.83 13.41 13.83
C LEU A 388 -2.99 13.44 14.84
N PRO A 389 -3.62 14.59 15.07
CA PRO A 389 -4.79 14.67 15.93
C PRO A 389 -6.00 14.04 15.23
N VAL A 390 -6.81 13.32 16.01
CA VAL A 390 -8.05 12.70 15.56
C VAL A 390 -9.16 12.93 16.59
N ASN A 391 -10.41 12.75 16.17
CA ASN A 391 -11.57 12.79 17.05
C ASN A 391 -12.51 11.61 16.76
N GLN A 392 -13.70 11.59 17.37
CA GLN A 392 -14.70 10.53 17.19
C GLN A 392 -15.03 10.18 15.72
N ASN A 393 -14.79 11.10 14.78
CA ASN A 393 -15.02 10.85 13.36
C ASN A 393 -14.11 9.75 12.80
N TRP A 394 -12.97 9.46 13.45
CA TRP A 394 -12.10 8.35 13.07
C TRP A 394 -12.82 6.99 13.17
N GLY A 395 -13.47 6.72 14.31
CA GLY A 395 -14.22 5.47 14.51
C GLY A 395 -15.37 5.35 13.53
N ARG A 396 -16.15 6.43 13.39
CA ARG A 396 -17.24 6.52 12.41
C ARG A 396 -16.75 6.29 10.97
N TYR A 397 -15.63 6.90 10.59
CA TYR A 397 -15.07 6.73 9.25
C TYR A 397 -14.67 5.28 8.96
N LEU A 398 -14.10 4.58 9.95
CA LEU A 398 -13.74 3.17 9.81
C LEU A 398 -14.99 2.30 9.62
N GLU A 399 -16.01 2.52 10.46
CA GLU A 399 -17.29 1.78 10.41
C GLU A 399 -18.04 2.08 9.11
N ASP A 400 -18.33 3.35 8.83
CA ASP A 400 -19.06 3.78 7.62
C ASP A 400 -18.36 3.30 6.34
N SER A 401 -17.02 3.42 6.25
CA SER A 401 -16.27 2.96 5.07
C SER A 401 -16.29 1.44 4.92
N GLN A 402 -16.20 0.69 6.03
CA GLN A 402 -16.24 -0.76 6.00
C GLN A 402 -17.64 -1.27 5.62
N ASP A 403 -18.69 -0.67 6.18
CA ASP A 403 -20.08 -1.02 5.89
C ASP A 403 -20.42 -0.77 4.41
N VAL A 404 -20.05 0.41 3.88
CA VAL A 404 -20.24 0.73 2.46
C VAL A 404 -19.43 -0.23 1.57
N TYR A 405 -18.20 -0.57 1.96
CA TYR A 405 -17.40 -1.55 1.23
C TYR A 405 -18.09 -2.93 1.20
N GLU A 406 -18.64 -3.39 2.32
CA GLU A 406 -19.34 -4.68 2.40
C GLU A 406 -20.68 -4.67 1.64
N GLU A 407 -21.40 -3.56 1.65
CA GLU A 407 -22.60 -3.36 0.83
C GLU A 407 -22.26 -3.42 -0.67
N LEU A 408 -21.26 -2.67 -1.11
CA LEU A 408 -20.76 -2.69 -2.48
C LEU A 408 -20.27 -4.07 -2.89
N GLN A 409 -19.57 -4.79 -2.00
CA GLN A 409 -19.12 -6.15 -2.28
C GLN A 409 -20.31 -7.10 -2.47
N ARG A 410 -21.38 -6.96 -1.67
CA ARG A 410 -22.63 -7.71 -1.83
C ARG A 410 -23.36 -7.33 -3.11
N GLU A 411 -23.46 -6.05 -3.46
CA GLU A 411 -24.08 -5.55 -4.70
C GLU A 411 -23.35 -6.09 -5.94
N MET A 412 -22.01 -6.02 -5.94
CA MET A 412 -21.18 -6.56 -7.00
C MET A 412 -21.38 -8.07 -7.15
N LYS A 413 -21.40 -8.80 -6.03
CA LYS A 413 -21.65 -10.25 -6.02
C LYS A 413 -23.02 -10.57 -6.62
N LYS A 414 -24.06 -9.82 -6.25
CA LYS A 414 -25.41 -9.96 -6.80
C LYS A 414 -25.44 -9.67 -8.31
N SER A 415 -24.75 -8.62 -8.76
CA SER A 415 -24.65 -8.27 -10.19
C SER A 415 -23.98 -9.39 -10.99
N LEU A 416 -22.92 -9.99 -10.44
CA LEU A 416 -22.25 -11.14 -11.04
C LEU A 416 -23.12 -12.41 -11.03
N MET A 417 -23.90 -12.63 -9.96
CA MET A 417 -24.87 -13.72 -9.91
C MET A 417 -25.92 -13.58 -11.01
N ILE A 418 -26.50 -12.39 -11.19
CA ILE A 418 -27.48 -12.13 -12.26
C ILE A 418 -26.86 -12.41 -13.64
N LEU A 419 -25.62 -11.98 -13.89
CA LEU A 419 -24.93 -12.28 -15.15
C LEU A 419 -24.72 -13.79 -15.36
N ALA A 420 -24.38 -14.53 -14.29
CA ALA A 420 -24.24 -15.98 -14.36
C ALA A 420 -25.59 -16.67 -14.60
N ASP A 421 -26.66 -16.18 -13.99
CA ASP A 421 -28.02 -16.70 -14.14
C ASP A 421 -28.56 -16.43 -15.55
N ASP A 422 -28.37 -15.21 -16.07
CA ASP A 422 -28.72 -14.81 -17.44
C ASP A 422 -27.93 -15.63 -18.48
N ALA A 423 -26.63 -15.83 -18.24
CA ALA A 423 -25.84 -16.73 -19.07
C ALA A 423 -26.39 -18.16 -19.03
N CYS A 424 -26.79 -18.68 -17.86
CA CYS A 424 -27.35 -20.02 -17.74
C CYS A 424 -28.64 -20.20 -18.57
N GLN A 425 -29.44 -19.15 -18.79
CA GLN A 425 -30.64 -19.20 -19.64
C GLN A 425 -30.30 -19.47 -21.12
N LEU A 426 -29.07 -19.22 -21.58
CA LEU A 426 -28.63 -19.53 -22.96
C LEU A 426 -28.58 -21.03 -23.27
N LEU A 427 -28.72 -21.88 -22.24
CA LEU A 427 -28.94 -23.32 -22.43
C LEU A 427 -30.24 -23.61 -23.19
N GLU A 428 -31.26 -22.75 -23.05
CA GLU A 428 -32.51 -22.90 -23.78
C GLU A 428 -32.27 -22.71 -25.29
N ASN A 429 -32.65 -23.71 -26.08
CA ASN A 429 -32.47 -23.78 -27.53
C ASN A 429 -31.00 -23.72 -28.01
N ASP A 430 -30.03 -24.10 -27.16
CA ASP A 430 -28.59 -24.11 -27.50
C ASP A 430 -28.04 -22.74 -27.96
N ARG A 431 -28.63 -21.63 -27.52
CA ARG A 431 -28.23 -20.26 -27.90
C ARG A 431 -26.78 -19.92 -27.55
N TYR A 432 -26.21 -20.57 -26.54
CA TYR A 432 -24.80 -20.41 -26.17
C TYR A 432 -23.81 -20.75 -27.29
N LYS A 433 -24.21 -21.54 -28.30
CA LYS A 433 -23.36 -21.87 -29.46
C LYS A 433 -23.11 -20.68 -30.38
N GLU A 434 -24.03 -19.72 -30.39
CA GLU A 434 -23.93 -18.48 -31.17
C GLU A 434 -23.17 -17.38 -30.40
N ASP A 435 -23.00 -17.54 -29.09
CA ASP A 435 -22.33 -16.58 -28.21
C ASP A 435 -20.80 -16.66 -28.35
N PRO A 436 -20.11 -15.58 -28.78
CA PRO A 436 -18.65 -15.58 -28.95
C PRO A 436 -17.81 -15.84 -27.71
N TRP A 437 -18.36 -15.63 -26.51
CA TRP A 437 -17.62 -15.64 -25.25
C TRP A 437 -17.90 -16.85 -24.37
N LEU A 438 -19.08 -17.47 -24.51
CA LEU A 438 -19.56 -18.56 -23.64
C LEU A 438 -19.64 -19.93 -24.33
N TRP A 439 -19.41 -20.01 -25.64
CA TRP A 439 -19.51 -21.25 -26.43
C TRP A 439 -18.54 -22.36 -25.99
N ASP A 440 -17.39 -22.01 -25.43
CA ASP A 440 -16.32 -22.96 -25.05
C ASP A 440 -16.44 -23.50 -23.62
N LEU A 441 -17.54 -23.18 -22.92
CA LEU A 441 -17.79 -23.62 -21.55
C LEU A 441 -18.40 -25.04 -21.49
N ASP A 442 -18.30 -25.65 -20.30
CA ASP A 442 -18.84 -26.98 -20.01
C ASP A 442 -20.36 -26.93 -19.77
N TRP A 443 -21.13 -27.02 -20.86
CA TRP A 443 -22.61 -26.99 -20.87
C TRP A 443 -23.26 -28.34 -20.55
N ASP A 444 -22.50 -29.37 -20.18
CA ASP A 444 -23.03 -30.71 -19.91
C ASP A 444 -23.96 -30.72 -18.68
N VAL A 445 -25.16 -31.25 -18.88
CA VAL A 445 -26.23 -31.37 -17.87
C VAL A 445 -26.18 -32.77 -17.23
N GLN A 446 -26.44 -32.87 -15.91
CA GLN A 446 -26.53 -34.21 -15.30
C GLN A 446 -27.91 -34.81 -15.53
N GLU A 447 -27.95 -35.98 -16.17
CA GLU A 447 -29.19 -36.75 -16.27
C GLU A 447 -29.72 -37.16 -14.89
N PHE A 448 -31.01 -36.93 -14.68
CA PHE A 448 -31.72 -37.31 -13.47
C PHE A 448 -31.89 -38.84 -13.40
N LYS A 449 -31.19 -39.50 -12.48
CA LYS A 449 -31.22 -40.97 -12.36
C LYS A 449 -32.12 -41.42 -11.20
N GLN A 450 -33.31 -41.92 -11.56
CA GLN A 450 -34.22 -42.55 -10.62
C GLN A 450 -33.69 -43.90 -10.10
N LYS A 451 -34.14 -44.32 -8.92
CA LYS A 451 -33.76 -45.60 -8.32
C LYS A 451 -34.31 -46.75 -9.18
N LYS A 452 -33.46 -47.43 -9.95
CA LYS A 452 -33.86 -48.62 -10.73
C LYS A 452 -34.43 -49.70 -9.80
N VAL A 453 -35.58 -50.27 -10.16
CA VAL A 453 -36.11 -51.48 -9.54
C VAL A 453 -35.09 -52.60 -9.75
N ALA A 454 -34.66 -53.25 -8.66
CA ALA A 454 -33.75 -54.37 -8.74
C ALA A 454 -34.48 -55.56 -9.38
N ALA A 455 -34.29 -55.78 -10.69
CA ALA A 455 -34.71 -57.02 -11.32
C ALA A 455 -33.84 -58.16 -10.77
N SER A 456 -34.42 -59.01 -9.92
CA SER A 456 -33.74 -60.16 -9.35
C SER A 456 -33.29 -61.11 -10.45
N LYS A 457 -31.98 -61.19 -10.71
CA LYS A 457 -31.40 -62.29 -11.49
C LYS A 457 -31.54 -63.57 -10.67
N LYS A 458 -32.38 -64.50 -11.16
CA LYS A 458 -32.38 -65.91 -10.73
C LYS A 458 -30.94 -66.45 -10.79
N LYS A 459 -30.35 -66.73 -9.63
CA LYS A 459 -29.14 -67.54 -9.49
C LYS A 459 -29.47 -68.66 -8.52
N GLY A 460 -29.31 -69.89 -8.99
CA GLY A 460 -29.79 -71.08 -8.31
C GLY A 460 -29.02 -71.44 -7.03
N SER A 461 -29.76 -72.10 -6.14
CA SER A 461 -29.35 -73.21 -5.28
C SER A 461 -28.07 -73.04 -4.44
N LYS A 462 -28.23 -72.84 -3.12
CA LYS A 462 -27.94 -73.89 -2.12
C LYS A 462 -28.26 -73.45 -0.68
N LYS A 463 -28.98 -74.36 -0.01
CA LYS A 463 -29.00 -74.75 1.41
C LYS A 463 -29.36 -73.71 2.48
N ALA A 464 -30.54 -73.94 3.05
CA ALA A 464 -30.95 -73.56 4.39
C ALA A 464 -30.18 -74.38 5.44
N ASP A 465 -29.93 -73.76 6.59
CA ASP A 465 -29.80 -74.46 7.87
C ASP A 465 -31.08 -74.22 8.69
N ASP A 466 -31.72 -75.33 9.06
CA ASP A 466 -32.85 -75.54 9.97
C ASP A 466 -32.50 -75.05 11.40
N LYS A 467 -33.40 -74.41 12.17
CA LYS A 467 -34.57 -74.95 12.91
C LYS A 467 -34.26 -76.13 13.85
N GLN A 468 -34.66 -75.97 15.12
CA GLN A 468 -35.60 -76.81 15.92
C GLN A 468 -35.43 -76.41 17.41
N ILE A 469 -36.39 -76.41 18.36
CA ILE A 469 -37.85 -76.55 18.52
C ILE A 469 -38.12 -76.09 19.98
N ALA A 470 -39.27 -75.48 20.28
CA ALA A 470 -40.05 -75.80 21.49
C ALA A 470 -41.42 -75.10 21.46
N THR A 471 -42.49 -75.89 21.48
CA THR A 471 -43.87 -75.50 21.79
C THR A 471 -44.02 -75.21 23.29
N PRO A 472 -44.95 -74.33 23.72
CA PRO A 472 -46.16 -74.84 24.38
C PRO A 472 -47.47 -74.09 24.05
N LEU A 473 -48.59 -74.81 24.27
CA LEU A 473 -50.01 -74.37 24.39
C LEU A 473 -50.26 -73.70 25.78
N PRO A 474 -51.50 -73.32 26.16
CA PRO A 474 -52.45 -72.34 25.61
C PRO A 474 -52.93 -71.31 26.67
N ASP A 475 -53.61 -70.24 26.21
CA ASP A 475 -54.43 -69.24 26.94
C ASP A 475 -53.95 -68.69 28.29
N TRP A 476 -53.56 -67.40 28.31
CA TRP A 476 -54.03 -66.40 29.29
C TRP A 476 -54.02 -65.01 28.65
N GLU A 477 -55.09 -64.28 28.93
CA GLU A 477 -55.41 -62.92 28.52
C GLU A 477 -54.31 -61.91 28.87
N GLU A 478 -53.82 -61.16 27.88
CA GLU A 478 -53.42 -59.77 28.10
C GLU A 478 -54.41 -58.89 27.33
N ASP A 479 -55.26 -58.24 28.12
CA ASP A 479 -56.22 -57.19 27.77
C ASP A 479 -55.68 -56.25 26.67
N PRO A 480 -56.17 -56.33 25.42
CA PRO A 480 -55.98 -55.25 24.49
C PRO A 480 -56.92 -54.14 24.98
N GLY A 481 -56.37 -53.19 25.73
CA GLY A 481 -57.08 -52.00 26.15
C GLY A 481 -57.85 -51.38 24.97
N PRO A 482 -58.92 -50.62 25.25
CA PRO A 482 -59.89 -50.22 24.23
C PRO A 482 -59.19 -49.62 23.01
N PRO A 483 -59.63 -49.98 21.79
CA PRO A 483 -58.99 -49.51 20.57
C PRO A 483 -58.91 -47.99 20.63
N SER A 484 -57.71 -47.44 20.44
CA SER A 484 -57.54 -45.99 20.39
C SER A 484 -58.48 -45.43 19.31
N GLU A 485 -58.98 -44.21 19.48
CA GLU A 485 -59.93 -43.55 18.55
C GLU A 485 -59.45 -43.54 17.08
N GLU A 486 -58.19 -43.89 16.81
CA GLU A 486 -57.61 -44.06 15.47
C GLU A 486 -57.95 -45.40 14.76
N GLU A 487 -58.50 -46.41 15.44
CA GLU A 487 -58.90 -47.70 14.84
C GLU A 487 -60.41 -47.81 14.57
N MET A 488 -61.23 -46.87 15.05
CA MET A 488 -62.68 -46.81 14.80
C MET A 488 -63.10 -45.84 13.68
N GLU A 489 -62.20 -44.97 13.22
CA GLU A 489 -62.38 -44.25 11.95
C GLU A 489 -61.82 -45.12 10.82
N GLY A 490 -62.68 -45.56 9.90
CA GLY A 490 -62.29 -46.27 8.67
C GLY A 490 -61.09 -45.58 7.99
N PRO A 491 -60.29 -46.31 7.20
CA PRO A 491 -58.91 -45.95 6.85
C PRO A 491 -58.84 -44.47 6.46
N ARG A 492 -58.32 -43.64 7.39
CA ARG A 492 -58.24 -42.19 7.19
C ARG A 492 -57.59 -41.94 5.83
N PRO A 493 -58.15 -41.07 4.97
CA PRO A 493 -57.57 -40.76 3.66
C PRO A 493 -56.10 -40.35 3.74
N SER A 494 -55.69 -39.75 4.87
CA SER A 494 -54.30 -39.41 5.18
C SER A 494 -53.38 -40.62 5.35
N ARG A 495 -53.84 -41.72 5.96
CA ARG A 495 -53.05 -42.96 6.13
C ARG A 495 -52.88 -43.67 4.80
N LEU A 496 -53.95 -43.74 4.01
CA LEU A 496 -53.94 -44.27 2.64
C LEU A 496 -53.09 -43.38 1.71
N ALA A 497 -53.12 -42.06 1.88
CA ALA A 497 -52.25 -41.12 1.17
C ALA A 497 -50.78 -41.29 1.59
N VAL A 498 -50.49 -41.56 2.86
CA VAL A 498 -49.13 -41.87 3.33
C VAL A 498 -48.66 -43.21 2.80
N GLU A 499 -49.51 -44.22 2.69
CA GLU A 499 -49.18 -45.49 2.02
C GLU A 499 -48.95 -45.31 0.51
N ASN A 500 -49.81 -44.55 -0.18
CA ASN A 500 -49.58 -44.14 -1.57
C ASN A 500 -48.29 -43.34 -1.73
N LEU A 501 -47.92 -42.50 -0.76
CA LEU A 501 -46.64 -41.79 -0.72
C LEU A 501 -45.45 -42.74 -0.47
N LYS A 502 -45.62 -43.76 0.39
CA LYS A 502 -44.62 -44.81 0.59
C LYS A 502 -44.38 -45.61 -0.69
N GLU A 503 -45.41 -45.84 -1.52
CA GLU A 503 -45.24 -46.43 -2.85
C GLU A 503 -44.44 -45.51 -3.80
N THR A 504 -44.57 -44.18 -3.65
CA THR A 504 -43.77 -43.21 -4.42
C THR A 504 -42.31 -43.06 -3.97
N VAL A 505 -41.89 -43.73 -2.87
CA VAL A 505 -40.47 -43.76 -2.44
C VAL A 505 -39.55 -44.33 -3.52
N ASN A 506 -40.07 -45.22 -4.37
CA ASN A 506 -39.35 -45.76 -5.53
C ASN A 506 -39.09 -44.71 -6.63
N ARG A 507 -39.82 -43.59 -6.60
CA ARG A 507 -39.63 -42.44 -7.50
C ARG A 507 -38.61 -41.43 -6.96
N LEU A 508 -38.11 -41.62 -5.73
CA LEU A 508 -37.08 -40.75 -5.16
C LEU A 508 -35.71 -40.96 -5.85
N PRO A 509 -34.90 -39.90 -5.97
CA PRO A 509 -33.54 -40.00 -6.50
C PRO A 509 -32.69 -40.99 -5.68
N LYS A 510 -31.85 -41.79 -6.36
CA LYS A 510 -30.92 -42.72 -5.69
C LYS A 510 -29.86 -41.99 -4.83
N ARG A 511 -29.53 -40.75 -5.19
CA ARG A 511 -28.64 -39.81 -4.49
C ARG A 511 -29.21 -38.41 -4.71
N ARG A 512 -29.18 -37.52 -3.70
CA ARG A 512 -29.52 -36.10 -3.90
C ARG A 512 -28.52 -35.50 -4.90
N GLN A 513 -28.96 -35.26 -6.14
CA GLN A 513 -28.16 -34.65 -7.19
C GLN A 513 -28.23 -33.13 -7.06
N HIS A 514 -27.08 -32.46 -7.06
CA HIS A 514 -26.99 -31.01 -6.95
C HIS A 514 -27.30 -30.37 -8.30
N LEU A 515 -28.41 -29.62 -8.38
CA LEU A 515 -28.86 -28.85 -9.55
C LEU A 515 -28.76 -29.62 -10.89
N PRO A 516 -29.43 -30.78 -11.06
CA PRO A 516 -29.21 -31.69 -12.19
C PRO A 516 -29.46 -31.05 -13.56
N ALA A 517 -30.41 -30.11 -13.68
CA ALA A 517 -30.78 -29.42 -14.92
C ALA A 517 -29.87 -28.23 -15.31
N HIS A 518 -28.81 -27.96 -14.55
CA HIS A 518 -27.90 -26.83 -14.79
C HIS A 518 -26.56 -27.32 -15.35
N PRO A 519 -25.85 -26.48 -16.15
CA PRO A 519 -24.60 -26.86 -16.78
C PRO A 519 -23.46 -27.09 -15.76
N GLY A 520 -22.46 -27.87 -16.15
CA GLY A 520 -21.29 -28.22 -15.33
C GLY A 520 -20.55 -27.02 -14.75
N TRP A 521 -20.39 -25.95 -15.54
CA TRP A 521 -19.73 -24.72 -15.09
C TRP A 521 -20.55 -23.96 -14.04
N TYR A 522 -21.87 -23.83 -14.20
CA TYR A 522 -22.75 -23.05 -13.32
C TYR A 522 -22.91 -23.72 -11.95
N ARG A 523 -22.99 -25.06 -11.92
CA ARG A 523 -23.05 -25.83 -10.67
C ARG A 523 -21.82 -25.66 -9.80
N LYS A 524 -20.63 -25.48 -10.41
CA LYS A 524 -19.38 -25.19 -9.69
C LYS A 524 -19.41 -23.82 -9.01
N LEU A 525 -20.28 -22.90 -9.47
CA LEU A 525 -20.47 -21.58 -8.87
C LEU A 525 -21.52 -21.58 -7.74
N CYS A 526 -22.29 -22.64 -7.58
CA CYS A 526 -23.31 -22.76 -6.55
C CYS A 526 -22.76 -23.54 -5.35
N GLU A 527 -23.07 -23.11 -4.13
CA GLU A 527 -22.76 -23.88 -2.92
C GLU A 527 -23.45 -25.25 -2.94
N LYS A 528 -22.84 -26.26 -2.32
CA LYS A 528 -23.44 -27.59 -2.27
C LYS A 528 -24.62 -27.57 -1.32
N MET A 529 -25.73 -28.20 -1.73
CA MET A 529 -26.96 -28.36 -0.92
C MET A 529 -26.75 -29.15 0.40
N SER A 530 -25.54 -29.65 0.66
CA SER A 530 -25.16 -30.34 1.90
C SER A 530 -24.59 -29.41 2.97
N ASP A 531 -24.25 -28.17 2.62
CA ASP A 531 -23.55 -27.24 3.52
C ASP A 531 -24.58 -26.36 4.25
N ASP A 532 -24.36 -26.09 5.54
CA ASP A 532 -25.29 -25.30 6.38
C ASP A 532 -25.44 -23.84 5.92
N SER A 533 -24.52 -23.35 5.09
CA SER A 533 -24.53 -22.00 4.51
C SER A 533 -25.17 -21.93 3.12
N TRP A 534 -25.86 -23.00 2.66
CA TRP A 534 -26.36 -23.08 1.29
C TRP A 534 -27.31 -21.93 0.92
N SER A 535 -26.94 -21.21 -0.14
CA SER A 535 -27.74 -20.15 -0.75
C SER A 535 -28.15 -20.49 -2.20
N PRO A 536 -29.36 -20.10 -2.65
CA PRO A 536 -29.76 -20.25 -4.05
C PRO A 536 -28.92 -19.35 -4.99
N GLY A 537 -28.52 -19.90 -6.15
CA GLY A 537 -27.81 -19.17 -7.21
C GLY A 537 -26.29 -19.33 -7.18
N ALA A 538 -25.60 -18.66 -8.10
CA ALA A 538 -24.15 -18.71 -8.29
C ALA A 538 -23.36 -17.94 -7.18
N SER A 539 -23.57 -18.29 -5.91
CA SER A 539 -23.03 -17.57 -4.75
C SER A 539 -21.50 -17.66 -4.56
N LEU A 540 -20.79 -18.50 -5.32
CA LEU A 540 -19.32 -18.61 -5.24
C LEU A 540 -18.60 -17.73 -6.27
N ILE A 541 -19.32 -16.97 -7.10
CA ILE A 541 -18.73 -16.13 -8.14
C ILE A 541 -17.87 -14.99 -7.58
N SER A 542 -16.70 -14.76 -8.17
CA SER A 542 -15.82 -13.64 -7.84
C SER A 542 -15.05 -13.12 -9.06
N LEU A 543 -14.61 -11.86 -9.02
CA LEU A 543 -13.83 -11.24 -10.10
C LEU A 543 -12.47 -11.91 -10.37
N GLN A 544 -11.97 -12.73 -9.44
CA GLN A 544 -10.70 -13.46 -9.59
C GLN A 544 -10.86 -14.75 -10.40
N MET A 545 -12.09 -15.23 -10.60
CA MET A 545 -12.33 -16.45 -11.37
C MET A 545 -12.11 -16.17 -12.86
N ARG A 546 -11.47 -17.12 -13.56
CA ARG A 546 -11.21 -17.05 -15.01
C ARG A 546 -12.49 -16.96 -15.85
N LEU A 547 -13.61 -17.43 -15.32
CA LEU A 547 -14.92 -17.39 -15.95
C LEU A 547 -15.53 -15.97 -15.94
N THR A 548 -15.23 -15.17 -14.92
CA THR A 548 -15.89 -13.87 -14.70
C THR A 548 -15.62 -12.86 -15.81
N PRO A 549 -14.39 -12.73 -16.36
CA PRO A 549 -14.18 -11.93 -17.57
C PRO A 549 -15.08 -12.36 -18.73
N LYS A 550 -15.26 -13.67 -18.97
CA LYS A 550 -16.09 -14.18 -20.07
C LYS A 550 -17.57 -13.83 -19.88
N LEU A 551 -18.08 -13.95 -18.65
CA LEU A 551 -19.45 -13.52 -18.29
C LEU A 551 -19.65 -12.00 -18.43
N MET A 552 -18.56 -11.23 -18.49
CA MET A 552 -18.58 -9.78 -18.72
C MET A 552 -18.12 -9.42 -20.14
N GLU A 553 -18.07 -10.41 -21.04
CA GLU A 553 -17.66 -10.27 -22.45
C GLU A 553 -16.23 -9.71 -22.63
N LYS A 554 -15.32 -10.06 -21.72
CA LYS A 554 -13.88 -9.73 -21.77
C LYS A 554 -13.04 -11.00 -21.83
N HIS A 555 -12.01 -11.02 -22.69
CA HIS A 555 -10.98 -12.05 -22.60
C HIS A 555 -9.97 -11.74 -21.49
N GLY A 556 -9.71 -12.74 -20.64
CA GLY A 556 -9.01 -12.55 -19.37
C GLY A 556 -7.57 -12.05 -19.48
N TRP A 557 -6.86 -12.34 -20.59
CA TRP A 557 -5.44 -12.01 -20.74
C TRP A 557 -5.01 -11.44 -22.10
N GLY A 558 -5.98 -11.11 -22.95
CA GLY A 558 -5.75 -10.60 -24.29
C GLY A 558 -7.05 -10.26 -25.00
N TYR A 559 -6.97 -9.92 -26.28
CA TYR A 559 -8.12 -9.59 -27.13
C TYR A 559 -7.95 -10.24 -28.51
N LEU A 560 -9.09 -10.40 -29.20
CA LEU A 560 -9.17 -11.03 -30.52
C LEU A 560 -9.29 -9.96 -31.61
N VAL A 561 -8.52 -10.11 -32.68
CA VAL A 561 -8.55 -9.26 -33.88
C VAL A 561 -9.00 -10.12 -35.07
N PRO A 562 -10.20 -9.91 -35.63
CA PRO A 562 -10.74 -10.75 -36.71
C PRO A 562 -10.06 -10.49 -38.05
N GLY A 563 -9.92 -11.52 -38.89
CA GLY A 563 -9.35 -11.39 -40.24
C GLY A 563 -8.18 -12.33 -40.52
N ARG A 564 -7.96 -13.33 -39.65
CA ARG A 564 -6.98 -14.39 -39.82
C ARG A 564 -7.50 -15.44 -40.79
N ARG A 565 -7.05 -15.43 -42.05
CA ARG A 565 -7.57 -16.34 -43.10
C ARG A 565 -6.88 -17.70 -43.17
N ASP A 566 -5.72 -17.84 -42.53
CA ASP A 566 -4.89 -19.05 -42.49
C ASP A 566 -5.43 -20.15 -41.55
N ASN A 567 -6.28 -19.79 -40.58
CA ASN A 567 -6.90 -20.72 -39.63
C ASN A 567 -8.42 -20.86 -39.85
N LEU A 568 -8.89 -20.75 -41.09
CA LEU A 568 -10.29 -21.01 -41.44
C LEU A 568 -10.34 -22.35 -42.18
N ASP A 569 -10.73 -23.42 -41.47
CA ASP A 569 -10.96 -24.71 -42.09
C ASP A 569 -12.19 -24.63 -43.01
N SER A 570 -11.99 -24.94 -44.29
CA SER A 570 -13.02 -24.96 -45.33
C SER A 570 -13.86 -26.24 -45.35
N GLN A 571 -13.76 -27.10 -44.33
CA GLN A 571 -14.52 -28.35 -44.24
C GLN A 571 -15.34 -28.40 -42.95
N GLU A 572 -16.61 -28.04 -43.10
CA GLU A 572 -17.69 -28.41 -42.18
C GLU A 572 -17.82 -29.94 -42.21
N GLU A 573 -17.34 -30.65 -41.18
CA GLU A 573 -17.97 -31.89 -40.71
C GLU A 573 -17.31 -32.43 -39.41
N ASN A 574 -18.13 -32.56 -38.37
CA ASN A 574 -18.02 -33.50 -37.25
C ASN A 574 -16.91 -33.30 -36.18
N ALA A 575 -17.15 -32.41 -35.21
CA ALA A 575 -17.26 -32.73 -33.77
C ALA A 575 -17.19 -31.45 -32.90
N GLY A 576 -18.29 -31.10 -32.21
CA GLY A 576 -18.34 -30.04 -31.20
C GLY A 576 -18.84 -28.68 -31.69
N PRO A 577 -19.13 -27.73 -30.78
CA PRO A 577 -19.57 -26.39 -31.15
C PRO A 577 -18.46 -25.66 -31.92
N VAL A 578 -18.74 -25.36 -33.19
CA VAL A 578 -17.85 -24.62 -34.08
C VAL A 578 -17.83 -23.16 -33.64
N CYS A 579 -16.64 -22.58 -33.46
CA CYS A 579 -16.48 -21.19 -33.02
C CYS A 579 -17.31 -20.22 -33.90
N PRO A 580 -18.06 -19.27 -33.31
CA PRO A 580 -18.94 -18.36 -34.05
C PRO A 580 -18.13 -17.20 -34.67
N HIS A 581 -17.24 -17.53 -35.61
CA HIS A 581 -16.36 -16.55 -36.28
C HIS A 581 -17.16 -15.39 -36.92
N ARG A 582 -18.35 -15.68 -37.49
CA ARG A 582 -19.25 -14.67 -38.08
C ARG A 582 -19.81 -13.69 -37.04
N ALA A 583 -20.08 -14.15 -35.81
CA ALA A 583 -20.54 -13.28 -34.73
C ALA A 583 -19.40 -12.37 -34.25
N ILE A 584 -18.17 -12.90 -34.15
CA ILE A 584 -16.98 -12.12 -33.81
C ILE A 584 -16.69 -11.04 -34.87
N GLU A 585 -16.79 -11.40 -36.16
CA GLU A 585 -16.62 -10.47 -37.28
C GLU A 585 -17.69 -9.37 -37.27
N SER A 586 -18.95 -9.72 -36.99
CA SER A 586 -20.05 -8.75 -36.85
C SER A 586 -19.81 -7.74 -35.73
N VAL A 587 -19.37 -8.20 -34.55
CA VAL A 587 -19.08 -7.32 -33.40
C VAL A 587 -17.94 -6.36 -33.71
N TYR A 588 -16.89 -6.83 -34.37
CA TYR A 588 -15.75 -6.01 -34.78
C TYR A 588 -16.13 -5.00 -35.86
N LYS A 589 -16.94 -5.40 -36.85
CA LYS A 589 -17.44 -4.51 -37.89
C LYS A 589 -18.27 -3.36 -37.29
N GLU A 590 -19.16 -3.67 -36.36
CA GLU A 590 -19.97 -2.68 -35.66
C GLU A 590 -19.12 -1.75 -34.77
N TYR A 591 -18.02 -2.26 -34.15
CA TYR A 591 -17.03 -1.43 -33.46
C TYR A 591 -16.33 -0.46 -34.43
N CYS A 592 -15.84 -0.96 -35.57
CA CYS A 592 -15.23 -0.13 -36.60
C CYS A 592 -16.19 0.95 -37.10
N GLU A 593 -17.46 0.62 -37.33
CA GLU A 593 -18.48 1.57 -37.80
C GLU A 593 -18.79 2.67 -36.77
N GLN A 594 -18.75 2.36 -35.47
CA GLN A 594 -18.92 3.33 -34.38
C GLN A 594 -17.71 4.27 -34.23
N HIS A 595 -16.50 3.74 -34.34
CA HIS A 595 -15.26 4.52 -34.22
C HIS A 595 -14.81 5.19 -35.53
N SER A 596 -15.40 4.86 -36.68
CA SER A 596 -15.10 5.52 -37.96
C SER A 596 -15.65 6.95 -38.06
N LYS A 597 -16.56 7.35 -37.17
CA LYS A 597 -17.12 8.72 -37.12
C LYS A 597 -16.28 9.70 -36.29
N GLU A 598 -15.31 9.20 -35.52
CA GLU A 598 -14.29 9.98 -34.83
C GLU A 598 -12.93 9.70 -35.48
N ARG A 599 -12.73 10.18 -36.71
CA ARG A 599 -11.38 10.34 -37.24
C ARG A 599 -10.92 11.76 -36.92
N PRO A 600 -9.87 11.97 -36.12
CA PRO A 600 -9.03 13.15 -36.30
C PRO A 600 -8.38 13.03 -37.68
N ASP A 601 -8.46 14.08 -38.48
CA ASP A 601 -7.66 14.23 -39.68
C ASP A 601 -6.17 14.16 -39.28
N TYR A 602 -5.51 13.10 -39.73
CA TYR A 602 -4.06 12.95 -39.59
C TYR A 602 -3.38 13.95 -40.55
N LEU A 603 -2.92 15.07 -39.98
CA LEU A 603 -1.78 15.83 -40.50
C LEU A 603 -0.62 15.63 -39.51
N ASP A 604 0.48 15.12 -40.04
CA ASP A 604 1.81 14.94 -39.43
C ASP A 604 1.97 15.50 -38.02
N SER A 605 1.73 14.65 -37.02
CA SER A 605 2.08 14.92 -35.64
C SER A 605 2.95 13.78 -35.14
N ILE A 606 4.19 14.14 -34.82
CA ILE A 606 5.22 13.29 -34.20
C ILE A 606 4.61 12.56 -32.98
N PRO A 607 4.93 11.27 -32.74
CA PRO A 607 4.35 10.54 -31.61
C PRO A 607 4.71 11.24 -30.30
N SER A 608 3.72 11.73 -29.57
CA SER A 608 3.90 12.14 -28.18
C SER A 608 4.17 10.88 -27.36
N ASP A 609 5.41 10.79 -26.89
CA ASP A 609 5.98 9.69 -26.12
C ASP A 609 5.50 9.80 -24.66
N ASP A 610 4.18 9.78 -24.42
CA ASP A 610 3.60 9.77 -23.06
C ASP A 610 3.52 8.34 -22.52
N LEU A 611 4.66 7.65 -22.63
CA LEU A 611 4.90 6.38 -21.99
C LEU A 611 5.43 6.71 -20.60
N MET A 612 4.64 6.42 -19.56
CA MET A 612 5.10 6.37 -18.17
C MET A 612 6.42 5.55 -18.10
N LEU A 613 7.53 6.27 -18.08
CA LEU A 613 8.88 5.72 -17.99
C LEU A 613 9.04 5.12 -16.61
N THR A 614 8.86 3.81 -16.51
CA THR A 614 9.37 3.05 -15.37
C THR A 614 10.89 2.96 -15.49
N ASP A 615 11.62 3.01 -14.37
CA ASP A 615 13.10 3.06 -14.27
C ASP A 615 13.86 2.06 -15.16
N SER A 616 13.21 0.96 -15.58
CA SER A 616 13.78 -0.06 -16.48
C SER A 616 13.94 0.42 -17.94
N THR A 617 13.05 1.31 -18.39
CA THR A 617 12.98 1.76 -19.81
C THR A 617 14.04 2.81 -20.16
N VAL A 618 14.48 3.62 -19.18
CA VAL A 618 15.51 4.66 -19.37
C VAL A 618 16.86 4.05 -19.73
N TRP A 619 17.26 2.96 -19.07
CA TRP A 619 18.52 2.26 -19.35
C TRP A 619 18.51 1.53 -20.70
N THR A 620 17.34 1.20 -21.23
CA THR A 620 17.20 0.51 -22.51
C THR A 620 17.33 1.49 -23.69
N LYS A 621 16.86 2.75 -23.54
CA LYS A 621 16.98 3.79 -24.58
C LYS A 621 18.40 4.38 -24.70
N VAL A 622 19.20 4.42 -23.63
CA VAL A 622 20.58 4.97 -23.66
C VAL A 622 21.60 4.05 -24.34
N HIS A 623 21.34 2.73 -24.40
CA HIS A 623 22.27 1.76 -25.00
C HIS A 623 22.11 1.53 -26.51
N ASN A 624 21.08 2.11 -27.15
CA ASN A 624 20.86 1.98 -28.58
C ASN A 624 21.46 3.15 -29.36
N ILE A 625 22.79 3.30 -29.29
CA ILE A 625 23.58 3.96 -30.33
C ILE A 625 24.18 2.83 -31.18
N PRO A 626 23.92 2.77 -32.50
CA PRO A 626 24.15 1.56 -33.28
C PRO A 626 25.64 1.38 -33.61
N SER A 627 26.29 0.37 -33.03
CA SER A 627 27.48 -0.23 -33.64
C SER A 627 27.05 -1.47 -34.41
N CYS A 628 26.99 -1.35 -35.74
CA CYS A 628 26.93 -2.49 -36.65
C CYS A 628 28.14 -3.41 -36.42
N LEU A 629 27.91 -4.65 -35.99
CA LEU A 629 28.40 -5.88 -36.64
C LEU A 629 27.94 -7.12 -35.83
N GLU A 630 27.32 -8.05 -36.57
CA GLU A 630 27.30 -9.51 -36.40
C GLU A 630 27.41 -10.16 -35.01
N ASN A 631 26.40 -10.96 -34.64
CA ASN A 631 26.53 -12.43 -34.63
C ASN A 631 25.20 -13.11 -34.32
N PHE A 632 24.78 -13.99 -35.23
CA PHE A 632 23.65 -14.90 -35.07
C PHE A 632 23.94 -15.94 -33.99
N SER A 633 22.99 -16.15 -33.09
CA SER A 633 22.92 -17.35 -32.25
C SER A 633 21.47 -17.78 -32.14
N THR A 634 21.26 -19.02 -32.54
CA THR A 634 20.02 -19.72 -32.86
C THR A 634 19.18 -19.97 -31.60
N ASP A 635 17.93 -19.50 -31.60
CA ASP A 635 16.91 -19.81 -30.60
C ASP A 635 15.80 -20.67 -31.28
N PRO A 636 15.27 -21.76 -30.69
CA PRO A 636 14.45 -22.74 -31.40
C PRO A 636 12.97 -22.38 -31.59
N HIS A 637 12.59 -21.10 -31.53
CA HIS A 637 11.21 -20.65 -31.78
C HIS A 637 11.15 -19.65 -32.93
N TYR A 638 11.66 -20.04 -34.10
CA TYR A 638 11.50 -19.27 -35.33
C TYR A 638 10.07 -19.45 -35.86
N MET A 639 9.33 -18.34 -35.95
CA MET A 639 7.98 -18.29 -36.53
C MET A 639 8.02 -18.64 -38.03
N LYS A 640 6.94 -19.26 -38.54
CA LYS A 640 6.67 -19.28 -39.99
C LYS A 640 6.38 -17.84 -40.45
N GLU A 641 7.11 -17.40 -41.46
CA GLU A 641 7.21 -16.04 -42.02
C GLU A 641 5.92 -15.51 -42.73
N GLY A 642 4.73 -16.00 -42.41
CA GLY A 642 3.50 -15.72 -43.17
C GLY A 642 2.28 -15.21 -42.37
N SER A 643 2.46 -14.84 -41.11
CA SER A 643 1.37 -14.75 -40.13
C SER A 643 1.39 -13.42 -39.34
N HIS A 644 1.54 -12.29 -40.04
CA HIS A 644 1.51 -10.96 -39.42
C HIS A 644 0.21 -10.22 -39.75
N CYS A 645 -0.44 -9.66 -38.73
CA CYS A 645 -1.59 -8.78 -38.91
C CYS A 645 -1.10 -7.41 -39.40
N HIS A 646 -1.16 -7.15 -40.70
CA HIS A 646 -0.60 -5.94 -41.32
C HIS A 646 -1.27 -4.61 -40.94
N TYR A 647 -2.45 -4.65 -40.32
CA TYR A 647 -3.23 -3.45 -39.99
C TYR A 647 -3.40 -3.21 -38.47
N HIS A 648 -2.85 -4.09 -37.61
CA HIS A 648 -3.00 -3.98 -36.16
C HIS A 648 -1.64 -4.14 -35.45
N HIS A 649 -1.23 -3.11 -34.70
CA HIS A 649 0.04 -3.08 -33.98
C HIS A 649 -0.20 -3.33 -32.48
N GLY A 650 0.01 -4.56 -32.02
CA GLY A 650 -0.18 -4.95 -30.61
C GLY A 650 0.89 -5.95 -30.14
N ASN A 651 0.86 -6.31 -28.86
CA ASN A 651 1.78 -7.32 -28.30
C ASN A 651 1.35 -8.74 -28.74
N GLY A 652 1.92 -9.20 -29.84
CA GLY A 652 1.51 -10.40 -30.59
C GLY A 652 1.75 -10.20 -32.08
N PRO A 653 1.15 -11.01 -32.98
CA PRO A 653 0.18 -12.07 -32.71
C PRO A 653 0.83 -13.30 -32.05
N TYR A 654 0.14 -13.90 -31.07
CA TYR A 654 0.51 -15.18 -30.49
C TYR A 654 -0.42 -16.28 -31.00
N ASN A 655 0.15 -17.44 -31.37
CA ASN A 655 -0.60 -18.61 -31.86
C ASN A 655 -0.98 -19.59 -30.71
N ASP A 656 -0.86 -19.16 -29.46
CA ASP A 656 -1.23 -19.94 -28.28
C ASP A 656 -2.75 -20.09 -28.12
N VAL A 657 -3.53 -19.13 -28.64
CA VAL A 657 -5.00 -19.15 -28.70
C VAL A 657 -5.41 -19.21 -30.17
N ASP A 658 -5.59 -20.42 -30.69
CA ASP A 658 -5.84 -20.67 -32.11
C ASP A 658 -7.34 -20.68 -32.44
N ILE A 659 -7.98 -19.51 -32.27
CA ILE A 659 -9.40 -19.34 -32.60
C ILE A 659 -9.56 -19.16 -34.12
N PRO A 660 -10.42 -19.95 -34.79
CA PRO A 660 -10.64 -19.83 -36.23
C PRO A 660 -11.01 -18.41 -36.65
N GLY A 661 -10.32 -17.90 -37.67
CA GLY A 661 -10.62 -16.57 -38.23
C GLY A 661 -10.09 -15.36 -37.43
N CYS A 662 -9.46 -15.55 -36.27
CA CYS A 662 -9.00 -14.47 -35.39
C CYS A 662 -7.51 -14.55 -35.04
N TRP A 663 -6.88 -13.39 -34.87
CA TRP A 663 -5.56 -13.23 -34.25
C TRP A 663 -5.72 -12.94 -32.76
N PHE A 664 -4.84 -13.49 -31.92
CA PHE A 664 -4.82 -13.21 -30.48
C PHE A 664 -3.64 -12.29 -30.10
N PHE A 665 -3.94 -11.24 -29.33
CA PHE A 665 -2.96 -10.30 -28.81
C PHE A 665 -3.03 -10.23 -27.28
N LYS A 666 -1.86 -10.24 -26.62
CA LYS A 666 -1.77 -10.16 -25.15
C LYS A 666 -1.96 -8.73 -24.68
N LEU A 667 -2.62 -8.58 -23.52
CA LEU A 667 -2.60 -7.32 -22.79
C LEU A 667 -1.18 -7.07 -22.24
N PRO A 668 -0.69 -5.81 -22.25
CA PRO A 668 0.63 -5.50 -21.72
C PRO A 668 0.70 -5.73 -20.21
N HIS A 669 1.76 -6.40 -19.75
CA HIS A 669 1.99 -6.71 -18.35
C HIS A 669 3.11 -5.84 -17.78
N LYS A 670 2.97 -5.38 -16.53
CA LYS A 670 3.94 -4.49 -15.86
C LYS A 670 5.37 -5.06 -15.78
N ASP A 671 5.48 -6.37 -15.59
CA ASP A 671 6.76 -7.08 -15.47
C ASP A 671 7.31 -7.55 -16.84
N GLY A 672 6.76 -7.03 -17.94
CA GLY A 672 7.21 -7.30 -19.31
C GLY A 672 6.17 -7.98 -20.19
N ASN A 673 6.22 -7.68 -21.47
CA ASN A 673 5.23 -8.05 -22.49
C ASN A 673 5.03 -9.56 -22.69
N HIS A 674 5.96 -10.41 -22.26
CA HIS A 674 5.85 -11.86 -22.42
C HIS A 674 4.97 -12.53 -21.34
N ASN A 675 4.69 -11.84 -20.23
CA ASN A 675 3.91 -12.36 -19.11
C ASN A 675 2.40 -12.23 -19.35
N ASN A 676 1.63 -13.25 -18.95
CA ASN A 676 0.18 -13.23 -19.07
C ASN A 676 -0.44 -12.39 -17.95
N VAL A 677 -1.40 -11.53 -18.28
CA VAL A 677 -2.12 -10.75 -17.28
C VAL A 677 -3.13 -11.66 -16.57
N GLY A 678 -2.96 -11.88 -15.27
CA GLY A 678 -3.78 -12.86 -14.54
C GLY A 678 -5.27 -12.52 -14.50
N SER A 679 -5.62 -11.23 -14.40
CA SER A 679 -7.00 -10.73 -14.43
C SER A 679 -7.05 -9.33 -15.05
N PRO A 680 -8.04 -9.04 -15.93
CA PRO A 680 -8.21 -7.73 -16.54
C PRO A 680 -8.84 -6.72 -15.56
N PHE A 681 -9.26 -7.17 -14.37
CA PHE A 681 -9.81 -6.32 -13.30
C PHE A 681 -8.76 -5.97 -12.23
N SER A 682 -7.49 -6.25 -12.52
CA SER A 682 -6.39 -5.92 -11.62
C SER A 682 -6.18 -4.40 -11.52
N LYS A 683 -5.45 -3.97 -10.49
CA LYS A 683 -5.15 -2.54 -10.25
C LYS A 683 -4.51 -1.87 -11.48
N ASP A 684 -3.68 -2.61 -12.19
CA ASP A 684 -2.86 -2.11 -13.30
C ASP A 684 -3.72 -1.73 -14.53
N PHE A 685 -4.96 -2.22 -14.61
CA PHE A 685 -5.91 -1.92 -15.67
C PHE A 685 -7.03 -0.96 -15.25
N LEU A 686 -7.04 -0.47 -14.00
CA LEU A 686 -8.05 0.47 -13.52
C LEU A 686 -8.04 1.77 -14.32
N SER A 687 -6.86 2.34 -14.63
CA SER A 687 -6.74 3.55 -15.45
C SER A 687 -7.31 3.35 -16.85
N LYS A 688 -7.08 2.18 -17.46
CA LYS A 688 -7.62 1.81 -18.77
C LYS A 688 -9.13 1.56 -18.76
N MET A 689 -9.71 1.31 -17.59
CA MET A 689 -11.16 1.29 -17.42
C MET A 689 -11.69 2.72 -17.22
N GLU A 690 -10.91 3.62 -16.60
CA GLU A 690 -11.24 5.04 -16.40
C GLU A 690 -11.22 5.85 -17.69
N ASP A 691 -10.21 5.66 -18.55
CA ASP A 691 -10.12 6.31 -19.88
C ASP A 691 -11.09 5.72 -20.92
N GLY A 692 -11.80 4.64 -20.54
CA GLY A 692 -12.77 3.97 -21.37
C GLY A 692 -12.17 3.05 -22.45
N THR A 693 -10.88 2.74 -22.41
CA THR A 693 -10.22 1.75 -23.29
C THR A 693 -10.73 0.32 -23.02
N LEU A 694 -11.04 -0.01 -21.76
CA LEU A 694 -11.52 -1.33 -21.32
C LEU A 694 -12.96 -1.29 -20.79
N ARG A 695 -13.95 -1.48 -21.66
CA ARG A 695 -15.38 -1.46 -21.29
C ARG A 695 -15.97 -2.86 -21.18
N ALA A 696 -17.02 -3.02 -20.39
CA ALA A 696 -17.88 -4.21 -20.50
C ALA A 696 -18.62 -4.18 -21.84
N GLY A 697 -19.02 -5.35 -22.36
CA GLY A 697 -19.67 -5.48 -23.67
C GLY A 697 -21.05 -4.80 -23.81
N ARG A 698 -21.67 -4.94 -24.99
CA ARG A 698 -22.86 -4.15 -25.40
C ARG A 698 -24.06 -4.44 -24.50
N GLY A 699 -24.48 -3.45 -23.71
CA GLY A 699 -25.84 -3.39 -23.11
C GLY A 699 -26.01 -3.95 -21.69
N GLY A 700 -24.98 -4.50 -21.06
CA GLY A 700 -25.08 -5.00 -19.68
C GLY A 700 -24.91 -3.90 -18.62
N THR A 701 -26.02 -3.38 -18.06
CA THR A 701 -25.98 -2.48 -16.89
C THR A 701 -25.25 -3.13 -15.72
N ASN A 702 -25.48 -4.42 -15.48
CA ASN A 702 -24.87 -5.18 -14.38
C ASN A 702 -23.36 -5.37 -14.52
N ALA A 703 -22.84 -5.60 -15.73
CA ALA A 703 -21.41 -5.76 -15.97
C ALA A 703 -20.65 -4.43 -15.83
N THR A 704 -21.22 -3.35 -16.37
CA THR A 704 -20.68 -2.00 -16.21
C THR A 704 -20.69 -1.58 -14.73
N ARG A 705 -21.81 -1.84 -14.04
CA ARG A 705 -21.94 -1.58 -12.60
C ARG A 705 -20.94 -2.37 -11.77
N ALA A 706 -20.71 -3.65 -12.08
CA ALA A 706 -19.69 -4.45 -11.37
C ALA A 706 -18.27 -3.88 -11.53
N LEU A 707 -17.93 -3.31 -12.70
CA LEU A 707 -16.65 -2.63 -12.92
C LEU A 707 -16.55 -1.33 -12.11
N GLU A 708 -17.60 -0.52 -12.11
CA GLU A 708 -17.69 0.71 -11.30
C GLU A 708 -17.52 0.39 -9.82
N ILE A 709 -18.20 -0.63 -9.32
CA ILE A 709 -18.10 -1.04 -7.92
C ILE A 709 -16.68 -1.53 -7.58
N ASN A 710 -16.05 -2.34 -8.46
CA ASN A 710 -14.65 -2.76 -8.25
C ASN A 710 -13.69 -1.56 -8.20
N LYS A 711 -13.95 -0.53 -9.01
CA LYS A 711 -13.22 0.75 -8.96
C LYS A 711 -13.45 1.46 -7.63
N MET A 712 -14.70 1.59 -7.18
CA MET A 712 -15.07 2.21 -5.90
C MET A 712 -14.40 1.55 -4.70
N MET A 713 -14.34 0.21 -4.69
CA MET A 713 -13.73 -0.56 -3.62
C MET A 713 -12.19 -0.64 -3.69
N SER A 714 -11.59 -0.24 -4.81
CA SER A 714 -10.16 -0.47 -5.08
C SER A 714 -9.22 0.17 -4.06
N PHE A 715 -9.56 1.35 -3.55
CA PHE A 715 -8.78 2.04 -2.51
C PHE A 715 -8.88 1.29 -1.18
N TRP A 716 -10.10 1.14 -0.66
CA TRP A 716 -10.35 0.51 0.65
C TRP A 716 -9.80 -0.93 0.72
N ARG A 717 -10.01 -1.73 -0.34
CA ARG A 717 -9.45 -3.10 -0.41
C ARG A 717 -7.95 -3.16 -0.15
N ASN A 718 -7.20 -2.17 -0.66
CA ASN A 718 -5.75 -2.12 -0.54
C ASN A 718 -5.25 -1.40 0.72
N ALA A 719 -6.04 -0.47 1.26
CA ALA A 719 -5.62 0.42 2.34
C ALA A 719 -6.20 0.04 3.71
N HIS A 720 -7.40 -0.57 3.78
CA HIS A 720 -8.14 -0.76 5.03
C HIS A 720 -7.29 -1.42 6.11
N LYS A 721 -6.55 -2.51 5.81
CA LYS A 721 -5.71 -3.17 6.82
C LYS A 721 -4.70 -2.23 7.46
N ARG A 722 -4.07 -1.36 6.66
CA ARG A 722 -3.06 -0.39 7.15
C ARG A 722 -3.71 0.77 7.93
N ILE A 723 -4.92 1.16 7.55
CA ILE A 723 -5.70 2.22 8.21
C ILE A 723 -6.28 1.70 9.53
N SER A 724 -6.94 0.54 9.53
CA SER A 724 -7.54 -0.08 10.71
C SER A 724 -6.50 -0.55 11.73
N SER A 725 -5.25 -0.82 11.30
CA SER A 725 -4.16 -1.18 12.22
C SER A 725 -3.51 0.02 12.92
N GLN A 726 -3.89 1.26 12.58
CA GLN A 726 -3.31 2.45 13.22
C GLN A 726 -3.66 2.46 14.71
N MET A 727 -2.65 2.72 15.54
CA MET A 727 -2.85 2.81 16.98
C MET A 727 -3.39 4.20 17.34
N VAL A 728 -4.65 4.24 17.78
CA VAL A 728 -5.34 5.46 18.20
C VAL A 728 -5.42 5.50 19.72
N LEU A 729 -5.01 6.62 20.30
CA LEU A 729 -5.16 6.84 21.73
C LEU A 729 -6.11 7.99 22.00
N TRP A 730 -7.10 7.75 22.86
CA TRP A 730 -8.08 8.74 23.29
C TRP A 730 -7.65 9.41 24.59
N LEU A 731 -7.67 10.74 24.60
CA LEU A 731 -7.27 11.55 25.75
C LEU A 731 -8.49 11.91 26.60
N ARG A 732 -8.33 11.82 27.92
CA ARG A 732 -9.35 12.27 28.88
C ARG A 732 -9.36 13.79 28.98
N LYS A 733 -10.49 14.36 29.38
CA LYS A 733 -10.66 15.83 29.60
C LYS A 733 -9.57 16.45 30.49
N VAL A 734 -9.08 15.70 31.49
CA VAL A 734 -8.01 16.14 32.42
C VAL A 734 -6.61 16.17 31.78
N GLU A 735 -6.39 15.41 30.71
CA GLU A 735 -5.12 15.32 29.97
C GLU A 735 -5.04 16.37 28.86
N LEU A 736 -6.18 16.87 28.38
CA LEU A 736 -6.25 17.93 27.38
C LEU A 736 -5.79 19.30 27.96
N PRO A 737 -5.13 20.14 27.14
CA PRO A 737 -4.80 21.50 27.56
C PRO A 737 -6.04 22.31 27.95
N ARG A 738 -5.91 23.17 28.97
CA ARG A 738 -7.00 24.05 29.44
C ARG A 738 -7.54 24.99 28.35
N SER A 739 -6.73 25.30 27.33
CA SER A 739 -7.16 26.10 26.18
C SER A 739 -8.19 25.37 25.31
N VAL A 740 -8.11 24.04 25.24
CA VAL A 740 -9.05 23.20 24.49
C VAL A 740 -10.29 22.93 25.32
N SER A 741 -10.12 22.45 26.56
CA SER A 741 -11.25 22.02 27.41
C SER A 741 -12.16 23.14 27.90
N ARG A 742 -11.75 24.41 27.74
CA ARG A 742 -12.57 25.61 28.02
C ARG A 742 -13.03 26.33 26.76
N HIS A 743 -12.71 25.80 25.58
CA HIS A 743 -13.14 26.40 24.32
C HIS A 743 -14.66 26.30 24.17
N LYS A 744 -15.28 27.27 23.50
CA LYS A 744 -16.75 27.31 23.33
C LYS A 744 -17.29 26.12 22.54
N ASP A 745 -16.53 25.70 21.53
CA ASP A 745 -16.89 24.59 20.64
C ASP A 745 -16.35 23.22 21.13
N PHE A 746 -15.95 23.13 22.41
CA PHE A 746 -15.53 21.86 22.99
C PHE A 746 -16.74 20.98 23.29
N ASP A 747 -16.76 19.80 22.69
CA ASP A 747 -17.79 18.79 22.93
C ASP A 747 -17.36 17.92 24.12
N GLU A 748 -18.16 17.90 25.19
CA GLU A 748 -17.86 17.10 26.39
C GLU A 748 -18.13 15.61 26.20
N GLU A 749 -19.08 15.25 25.33
CA GLU A 749 -19.38 13.85 24.97
C GLU A 749 -18.44 13.34 23.88
N GLY A 750 -17.78 14.28 23.19
CA GLY A 750 -16.87 13.98 22.11
C GLY A 750 -15.55 13.35 22.55
N GLN A 751 -14.96 12.57 21.63
CA GLN A 751 -13.65 11.95 21.83
C GLN A 751 -12.58 12.73 21.09
N TYR A 752 -11.48 13.01 21.78
CA TYR A 752 -10.29 13.66 21.22
C TYR A 752 -9.09 12.76 21.46
N GLY A 753 -8.31 12.52 20.43
CA GLY A 753 -7.20 11.58 20.47
C GLY A 753 -6.12 11.94 19.46
N ALA A 754 -5.17 11.03 19.34
CA ALA A 754 -4.10 11.17 18.37
C ALA A 754 -3.58 9.83 17.88
N ILE A 755 -3.02 9.88 16.68
CA ILE A 755 -2.25 8.83 16.04
C ILE A 755 -0.82 9.33 15.92
N LEU A 756 0.14 8.46 16.23
CA LEU A 756 1.56 8.71 16.02
C LEU A 756 2.03 7.87 14.83
N PRO A 757 2.26 8.49 13.66
CA PRO A 757 2.74 7.77 12.49
C PRO A 757 4.15 7.21 12.75
N GLN A 758 4.36 5.96 12.32
CA GLN A 758 5.64 5.28 12.45
C GLN A 758 6.57 5.68 11.29
N VAL A 759 7.00 6.94 11.29
CA VAL A 759 7.84 7.52 10.23
C VAL A 759 9.29 7.08 10.40
N VAL A 760 9.81 6.40 9.39
CA VAL A 760 11.26 6.19 9.22
C VAL A 760 11.82 7.45 8.58
N THR A 761 12.57 8.25 9.35
CA THR A 761 13.02 9.59 8.95
C THR A 761 13.86 9.59 7.67
N ALA A 762 14.70 8.56 7.48
CA ALA A 762 15.42 8.30 6.24
C ALA A 762 15.17 6.84 5.81
N GLY A 763 14.04 6.60 5.15
CA GLY A 763 13.58 5.27 4.76
C GLY A 763 13.90 4.85 3.32
N THR A 764 14.56 5.70 2.55
CA THR A 764 15.02 5.42 1.17
C THR A 764 16.50 5.80 1.00
N VAL A 765 17.17 5.30 -0.05
CA VAL A 765 18.54 5.72 -0.40
C VAL A 765 18.62 7.21 -0.71
N THR A 766 17.52 7.81 -1.20
CA THR A 766 17.36 9.26 -1.38
C THR A 766 17.05 10.00 -0.08
N ARG A 767 17.08 9.31 1.07
CA ARG A 767 16.84 9.82 2.42
C ARG A 767 15.44 10.43 2.62
N ARG A 768 14.47 10.03 1.78
CA ARG A 768 13.07 10.42 2.00
C ARG A 768 12.51 9.65 3.19
N ALA A 769 11.63 10.30 3.93
CA ALA A 769 10.85 9.62 4.94
C ALA A 769 9.94 8.58 4.33
N VAL A 770 9.73 7.49 5.06
CA VAL A 770 8.83 6.41 4.65
C VAL A 770 7.87 6.12 5.79
N GLU A 771 6.58 6.11 5.47
CA GLU A 771 5.52 5.58 6.32
C GLU A 771 4.43 4.99 5.38
N PRO A 772 3.97 3.75 5.59
CA PRO A 772 3.14 3.04 4.62
C PRO A 772 1.69 3.53 4.44
N THR A 773 1.19 4.46 5.26
CA THR A 773 -0.25 4.79 5.36
C THR A 773 -0.51 6.25 5.01
N TRP A 774 0.07 7.17 5.78
CA TRP A 774 -0.08 8.62 5.73
C TRP A 774 0.80 9.27 4.67
N LEU A 775 2.06 8.84 4.51
CA LEU A 775 2.93 9.37 3.45
C LEU A 775 2.61 8.81 2.06
N THR A 776 1.77 7.78 1.99
CA THR A 776 1.22 7.24 0.72
C THR A 776 -0.25 7.58 0.52
N ALA A 777 -0.84 8.37 1.43
CA ALA A 777 -2.24 8.75 1.35
C ALA A 777 -2.49 9.60 0.10
N SER A 778 -3.40 9.12 -0.76
CA SER A 778 -3.85 9.86 -1.93
C SER A 778 -4.83 10.96 -1.54
N ASN A 779 -5.03 11.92 -2.44
CA ASN A 779 -6.12 12.88 -2.30
C ASN A 779 -7.48 12.18 -2.46
N ALA A 780 -8.50 12.72 -1.79
CA ALA A 780 -9.84 12.16 -1.82
C ALA A 780 -10.41 12.17 -3.24
N ARG A 781 -11.00 11.05 -3.64
CA ARG A 781 -11.70 10.90 -4.92
C ARG A 781 -13.14 10.46 -4.66
N ARG A 782 -14.11 11.17 -5.26
CA ARG A 782 -15.55 10.92 -5.04
C ARG A 782 -16.00 9.53 -5.45
N ASP A 783 -15.26 8.88 -6.32
CA ASP A 783 -15.55 7.56 -6.89
C ASP A 783 -14.81 6.43 -6.14
N ARG A 784 -14.24 6.67 -4.95
CA ARG A 784 -13.51 5.66 -4.17
C ARG A 784 -13.85 5.76 -2.68
N VAL A 785 -14.27 4.63 -2.12
CA VAL A 785 -14.64 4.51 -0.70
C VAL A 785 -13.39 4.64 0.18
N GLY A 786 -13.52 5.44 1.24
CA GLY A 786 -12.46 5.67 2.23
C GLY A 786 -11.28 6.49 1.71
N SER A 787 -11.39 7.15 0.54
CA SER A 787 -10.29 7.92 -0.02
C SER A 787 -10.03 9.25 0.73
N GLU A 788 -10.98 9.66 1.56
CA GLU A 788 -10.99 10.84 2.42
C GLU A 788 -10.15 10.71 3.70
N LEU A 789 -9.28 9.71 3.81
CA LEU A 789 -8.40 9.45 4.96
C LEU A 789 -7.73 10.72 5.53
N LYS A 790 -7.19 11.60 4.67
CA LYS A 790 -6.52 12.84 5.11
C LYS A 790 -7.46 13.78 5.88
N ALA A 791 -8.75 13.79 5.56
CA ALA A 791 -9.75 14.63 6.21
C ALA A 791 -10.11 14.16 7.64
N MET A 792 -9.68 12.93 8.01
CA MET A 792 -9.87 12.41 9.36
C MET A 792 -8.83 12.94 10.35
N VAL A 793 -7.77 13.59 9.85
CA VAL A 793 -6.86 14.35 10.70
C VAL A 793 -7.57 15.65 11.09
N GLN A 794 -8.08 15.69 12.32
CA GLN A 794 -8.90 16.78 12.81
C GLN A 794 -8.33 17.29 14.13
N VAL A 795 -8.02 18.58 14.14
CA VAL A 795 -7.49 19.28 15.32
C VAL A 795 -8.60 19.56 16.35
N PRO A 796 -8.27 19.54 17.64
CA PRO A 796 -9.21 19.93 18.67
C PRO A 796 -9.52 21.44 18.62
N PRO A 797 -10.64 21.88 19.21
CA PRO A 797 -11.03 23.29 19.23
C PRO A 797 -9.92 24.22 19.75
N GLY A 798 -9.73 25.34 19.07
CA GLY A 798 -8.66 26.31 19.36
C GLY A 798 -7.32 26.04 18.67
N TYR A 799 -7.19 24.94 17.92
CA TYR A 799 -6.02 24.60 17.11
C TYR A 799 -6.36 24.60 15.62
N HIS A 800 -5.37 24.90 14.78
CA HIS A 800 -5.48 24.90 13.33
C HIS A 800 -4.21 24.28 12.73
N LEU A 801 -4.37 23.50 11.66
CA LEU A 801 -3.24 23.01 10.87
C LEU A 801 -2.91 24.06 9.80
N ILE A 802 -1.67 24.52 9.78
CA ILE A 802 -1.17 25.42 8.75
C ILE A 802 -0.15 24.64 7.94
N GLY A 803 -0.36 24.58 6.63
CA GLY A 803 0.53 23.92 5.69
C GLY A 803 0.49 24.64 4.35
N ALA A 804 1.53 24.42 3.55
CA ALA A 804 1.61 24.86 2.17
C ALA A 804 2.14 23.68 1.35
N ASP A 805 1.57 23.49 0.16
CA ASP A 805 2.12 22.57 -0.83
C ASP A 805 2.99 23.38 -1.80
N VAL A 806 4.13 22.84 -2.17
CA VAL A 806 5.05 23.49 -3.11
C VAL A 806 4.98 22.70 -4.41
N ASP A 807 4.18 23.20 -5.34
CA ASP A 807 3.99 22.57 -6.63
C ASP A 807 5.34 22.38 -7.34
N SER A 808 5.56 21.18 -7.87
CA SER A 808 6.72 20.88 -8.72
C SER A 808 8.09 21.18 -8.07
N GLN A 809 8.21 21.06 -6.74
CA GLN A 809 9.45 21.31 -6.00
C GLN A 809 10.67 20.60 -6.62
N GLU A 810 10.54 19.33 -6.98
CA GLU A 810 11.62 18.52 -7.57
C GLU A 810 12.02 19.02 -8.96
N LEU A 811 11.03 19.38 -9.77
CA LEU A 811 11.23 19.94 -11.11
C LEU A 811 11.90 21.31 -11.02
N TRP A 812 11.53 22.13 -10.04
CA TRP A 812 12.14 23.43 -9.81
C TRP A 812 13.62 23.30 -9.41
N ILE A 813 13.95 22.39 -8.50
CA ILE A 813 15.35 22.10 -8.12
C ILE A 813 16.15 21.64 -9.34
N ALA A 814 15.62 20.69 -10.12
CA ALA A 814 16.26 20.22 -11.34
C ALA A 814 16.48 21.35 -12.36
N ALA A 815 15.49 22.22 -12.55
CA ALA A 815 15.56 23.36 -13.45
C ALA A 815 16.65 24.36 -13.02
N VAL A 816 16.75 24.68 -11.74
CA VAL A 816 17.78 25.60 -11.20
C VAL A 816 19.18 25.00 -11.36
N LEU A 817 19.37 23.72 -11.02
CA LEU A 817 20.66 23.05 -11.15
C LEU A 817 21.16 23.02 -12.61
N CYS A 818 20.27 22.72 -13.56
CA CYS A 818 20.62 22.73 -14.98
C CYS A 818 20.97 24.14 -15.49
N LYS A 819 20.25 25.17 -15.03
CA LYS A 819 20.54 26.58 -15.38
C LYS A 819 21.94 27.00 -14.91
N LEU A 820 22.31 26.66 -13.67
CA LEU A 820 23.63 26.98 -13.12
C LEU A 820 24.77 26.33 -13.91
N GLN A 821 24.62 25.07 -14.31
CA GLN A 821 25.64 24.37 -15.10
C GLN A 821 25.80 24.92 -16.52
N LYS A 822 24.69 25.28 -17.19
CA LYS A 822 24.73 25.91 -18.52
C LYS A 822 25.38 27.30 -18.49
N ALA A 823 25.16 28.07 -17.43
CA ALA A 823 25.81 29.38 -17.24
C ALA A 823 27.35 29.26 -17.07
N ASN A 824 27.83 28.13 -16.53
CA ASN A 824 29.25 27.82 -16.37
C ASN A 824 29.89 27.13 -17.58
N GLY A 825 29.19 27.05 -18.72
CA GLY A 825 29.76 26.61 -20.00
C GLY A 825 29.67 25.11 -20.30
N LEU A 826 29.07 24.30 -19.43
CA LEU A 826 28.82 22.87 -19.68
C LEU A 826 27.53 22.69 -20.51
N ASP A 827 27.69 22.21 -21.75
CA ASP A 827 26.60 21.95 -22.69
C ASP A 827 25.97 20.57 -22.39
N LEU A 828 25.20 20.48 -21.29
CA LEU A 828 24.37 19.32 -21.00
C LEU A 828 23.06 19.43 -21.80
N GLY A 829 22.71 18.32 -22.46
CA GLY A 829 21.63 18.20 -23.45
C GLY A 829 20.32 18.92 -23.13
N SER A 830 19.66 19.34 -24.19
CA SER A 830 18.56 20.30 -24.33
C SER A 830 17.25 20.02 -23.55
N THR A 831 17.18 19.01 -22.69
CA THR A 831 15.91 18.46 -22.21
C THR A 831 15.41 19.08 -20.90
N CYS A 832 16.25 19.75 -20.11
CA CYS A 832 15.80 20.36 -18.84
C CYS A 832 15.20 21.77 -19.07
N PHE A 833 13.99 21.75 -19.62
CA PHE A 833 12.84 22.64 -19.41
C PHE A 833 13.06 24.13 -19.09
N LEU A 834 12.75 24.94 -20.12
CA LEU A 834 12.52 26.38 -20.09
C LEU A 834 11.04 26.84 -19.95
N PRO A 835 9.96 26.01 -19.97
CA PRO A 835 8.60 26.58 -19.95
C PRO A 835 8.14 27.05 -18.57
N VAL A 836 8.82 26.69 -17.48
CA VAL A 836 8.42 27.11 -16.12
C VAL A 836 8.65 28.61 -15.86
N THR A 837 9.35 29.33 -16.74
CA THR A 837 9.67 30.74 -16.50
C THR A 837 8.66 31.76 -17.06
N SER A 838 7.57 31.32 -17.67
CA SER A 838 6.55 32.27 -18.17
C SER A 838 5.22 31.67 -18.63
N ALA A 839 5.07 30.35 -18.71
CA ALA A 839 3.81 29.72 -19.08
C ALA A 839 2.89 29.48 -17.86
N GLU A 840 2.64 30.51 -17.05
CA GLU A 840 1.45 30.54 -16.18
C GLU A 840 0.34 31.28 -16.92
N ILE A 841 -0.08 30.73 -18.07
CA ILE A 841 -1.26 31.21 -18.78
C ILE A 841 -2.48 30.60 -18.09
N SER A 842 -3.01 31.31 -17.09
CA SER A 842 -4.37 31.19 -16.54
C SER A 842 -4.85 29.87 -15.93
N ASN A 843 -4.17 28.75 -16.12
CA ASN A 843 -4.35 27.49 -15.39
C ASN A 843 -2.98 27.00 -14.95
N SER A 844 -2.92 26.38 -13.77
CA SER A 844 -1.73 25.79 -13.15
C SER A 844 -0.77 25.12 -14.15
N GLY A 845 0.54 25.12 -13.88
CA GLY A 845 1.60 24.52 -14.72
C GLY A 845 1.46 23.02 -15.10
N SER A 846 0.32 22.41 -14.81
CA SER A 846 -0.13 21.13 -15.36
C SER A 846 -0.37 21.14 -16.87
N ASP A 847 -0.59 22.30 -17.49
CA ASP A 847 -0.79 22.40 -18.96
C ASP A 847 0.52 22.30 -19.76
N THR A 848 1.67 22.17 -19.08
CA THR A 848 3.00 22.02 -19.72
C THR A 848 3.55 20.59 -19.79
N ASP A 849 2.84 19.61 -19.21
CA ASP A 849 3.18 18.18 -19.32
C ASP A 849 2.65 17.55 -20.61
#